data_AF-A0A9E3Q5A8-F1
#
_entry.id   AF-A0A9E3Q5A8-F1
#
_cell.length_a   1.000
_cell.length_b   1.000
_cell.length_c   1.000
_cell.angle_alpha   90.00
_cell.angle_beta   90.00
_cell.angle_gamma   90.00
#
_symmetry.space_group_name_H-M   'P 1'
#
loop_
_entity.id
_entity.type
_entity.pdbx_description
1 polymer ?
#
loop_
_entity_poly.entity_id
_entity_poly.type
_entity_poly.pdbx_seq_one_letter_code
_entity_poly.pdbx_strand_id
1 'polypeptide(L)'
;MSASPLPSSMRLKVAAVVLGWIVVSCGFFSLHQLMRHRPQFSGAPGPAPRASLVQDGPRLMLRRVPDDIAVVQPVKPDRSDIEFVMRGRRDHRGLRTVTDMGGTVRAIYTLTNTLPEEVFLLFRFPHPRLDGVHRSGSRPVNRLQLATSIPGIREDSPQEWIWSGKVGTGSVASFSLEYEVASLQQLAYRVVESDGLPNRHLRITFRRHGIDTLHFESGDGLVTDAGDPLVWERFDFLGPESLVAAVVDGRSPQHSLLQLLEMGPVISLLFLATVGAMLLPLPSVGVPQTLTLIAAYALYFPLVVYLSSRFSLAAAVTLAAVIPGALLANHVRWITGRRLGLVVLPLGLILYQVFPTLAAFAGWNRGMVLLCLGTLTLGVLIDLQNRALRRATAPAPSLAALLLLTGLAPVRAPAESIEIRLPETWTRPAPAATNTSATPLLAPGHARYQVRPDARHLAVEGEASFEIVRPGSVPLALIDTPAHITSWVLESDLDGSMESVQLSPGVGLTASIRDRATVRFAARVPVDTAEGRRTARIPLLLPFPGTVLLELDRADVTFRHGDVWTRTPHDLGAHFEVGVQGTSVLIVEWPDRDPHPVPESGDAADPRSRLYGIGLRQARHLTVVNADGDRTHFAEFELPAAHEGLFHLRLPEGARPISVLVDGSEIAAPPVEDGWCRVRLPTRDHPSRPVSISIRLAQPPERLGFIGSLDLALPEIPLTAGMLEWVVAFPKGFELHPVSGNLESQSAPSDLGAFGDFGRAVEAHPQLRFARTLAPPGPVRLQVRYRQRLPD
;
A
#
# COMPACT_ATOMS: atom_id res chain seq x y z
N MET A 1 -4.12 32.15 84.26
CA MET A 1 -5.23 32.48 83.33
C MET A 1 -5.77 31.16 82.79
N SER A 2 -6.88 30.66 83.32
CA SER A 2 -7.56 29.48 82.77
C SER A 2 -8.43 29.92 81.59
N ALA A 3 -8.22 29.31 80.42
CA ALA A 3 -9.07 29.54 79.26
C ALA A 3 -10.49 29.05 79.59
N SER A 4 -11.47 29.92 79.49
CA SER A 4 -12.87 29.55 79.63
C SER A 4 -13.26 28.54 78.55
N PRO A 5 -13.95 27.45 78.90
CA PRO A 5 -14.37 26.46 77.91
C PRO A 5 -15.32 27.09 76.88
N LEU A 6 -14.97 27.03 75.59
CA LEU A 6 -15.85 27.40 74.47
C LEU A 6 -17.26 26.81 74.65
N PRO A 7 -18.35 27.55 74.36
CA PRO A 7 -19.72 27.04 74.50
C PRO A 7 -19.94 25.79 73.65
N SER A 8 -20.71 24.83 74.15
CA SER A 8 -20.90 23.49 73.56
C SER A 8 -21.37 23.52 72.10
N SER A 9 -22.21 24.50 71.73
CA SER A 9 -22.67 24.73 70.36
C SER A 9 -21.54 25.19 69.42
N MET A 10 -20.57 25.95 69.92
CA MET A 10 -19.42 26.42 69.16
C MET A 10 -18.38 25.30 68.98
N ARG A 11 -18.19 24.47 70.01
CA ARG A 11 -17.36 23.24 69.89
C ARG A 11 -17.89 22.29 68.83
N LEU A 12 -19.21 22.11 68.77
CA LEU A 12 -19.85 21.24 67.77
C LEU A 12 -19.66 21.79 66.34
N LYS A 13 -19.76 23.12 66.15
CA LYS A 13 -19.52 23.78 64.86
C LYS A 13 -18.06 23.65 64.41
N VAL A 14 -17.10 23.89 65.32
CA VAL A 14 -15.67 23.73 65.03
C VAL A 14 -15.35 22.27 64.69
N ALA A 15 -15.88 21.32 65.45
CA ALA A 15 -15.72 19.88 65.16
C ALA A 15 -16.30 19.50 63.80
N ALA A 16 -17.46 20.04 63.41
CA ALA A 16 -18.06 19.80 62.09
C ALA A 16 -17.22 20.38 60.94
N VAL A 17 -16.62 21.57 61.12
CA VAL A 17 -15.72 22.18 60.13
C VAL A 17 -14.44 21.36 59.98
N VAL A 18 -13.83 20.93 61.09
CA VAL A 18 -12.62 20.09 61.08
C VAL A 18 -12.92 18.72 60.45
N LEU A 19 -14.04 18.09 60.81
CA LEU A 19 -14.45 16.82 60.22
C LEU A 19 -14.71 16.95 58.71
N GLY A 20 -15.39 18.01 58.29
CA GLY A 20 -15.60 18.31 56.87
C GLY A 20 -14.30 18.51 56.11
N TRP A 21 -13.32 19.20 56.72
CA TRP A 21 -11.98 19.37 56.16
C TRP A 21 -11.26 18.03 55.99
N ILE A 22 -11.32 17.15 56.98
CA ILE A 22 -10.73 15.79 56.90
C ILE A 22 -11.39 14.99 55.77
N VAL A 23 -12.73 15.00 55.68
CA VAL A 23 -13.46 14.25 54.65
C VAL A 23 -13.11 14.73 53.24
N VAL A 24 -13.04 16.05 53.01
CA VAL A 24 -12.66 16.62 51.70
C VAL A 24 -11.20 16.28 51.37
N SER A 25 -10.30 16.38 52.35
CA SER A 25 -8.87 16.07 52.17
C SER A 25 -8.63 14.58 51.88
N CYS A 26 -9.36 13.69 52.57
CA CYS A 26 -9.32 12.25 52.30
C CYS A 26 -9.92 11.91 50.92
N GLY A 27 -11.05 12.53 50.55
CA GLY A 27 -11.65 12.35 49.22
C GLY A 27 -10.70 12.76 48.10
N PHE A 28 -9.90 13.81 48.32
CA PHE A 28 -8.86 14.26 47.40
C PHE A 28 -7.70 13.26 47.28
N PHE A 29 -7.20 12.75 48.40
CA PHE A 29 -6.19 11.69 48.38
C PHE A 29 -6.70 10.44 47.66
N SER A 30 -7.97 10.06 47.89
CA SER A 30 -8.63 8.95 47.19
C SER A 30 -8.78 9.21 45.69
N LEU A 31 -9.11 10.43 45.26
CA LEU A 31 -9.20 10.80 43.84
C LEU A 31 -7.81 10.73 43.16
N HIS A 32 -6.77 11.24 43.83
CA HIS A 32 -5.39 11.12 43.34
C HIS A 32 -4.97 9.65 43.21
N GLN A 33 -5.25 8.82 44.21
CA GLN A 33 -4.98 7.38 44.14
C GLN A 33 -5.76 6.70 43.00
N LEU A 34 -7.03 7.06 42.81
CA LEU A 34 -7.87 6.56 41.72
C LEU A 34 -7.32 6.95 40.34
N MET A 35 -6.89 8.20 40.16
CA MET A 35 -6.27 8.70 38.93
C MET A 35 -4.89 8.09 38.67
N ARG A 36 -4.15 7.69 39.72
CA ARG A 36 -2.89 6.95 39.61
C ARG A 36 -3.11 5.50 39.17
N HIS A 37 -4.20 4.86 39.60
CA HIS A 37 -4.48 3.44 39.32
C HIS A 37 -5.35 3.21 38.07
N ARG A 38 -6.00 4.26 37.54
CA ARG A 38 -6.82 4.20 36.31
C ARG A 38 -6.23 5.11 35.22
N PRO A 39 -5.25 4.61 34.44
CA PRO A 39 -4.58 5.39 33.38
C PRO A 39 -5.52 5.84 32.24
N GLN A 40 -6.76 5.36 32.22
CA GLN A 40 -7.80 5.79 31.27
C GLN A 40 -8.28 7.23 31.52
N PHE A 41 -8.13 7.77 32.74
CA PHE A 41 -8.54 9.14 33.10
C PHE A 41 -7.39 10.16 33.10
N SER A 42 -6.17 9.72 33.39
CA SER A 42 -4.95 10.53 33.43
C SER A 42 -4.10 10.41 32.16
N GLY A 43 -4.29 9.34 31.37
CA GLY A 43 -3.30 8.87 30.41
C GLY A 43 -2.12 8.25 31.17
N ALA A 44 -1.63 7.09 30.75
CA ALA A 44 -0.34 6.61 31.25
C ALA A 44 0.75 7.67 30.92
N PRO A 45 1.75 7.92 31.78
CA PRO A 45 2.97 8.66 31.43
C PRO A 45 3.88 7.84 30.49
N GLY A 46 3.32 6.89 29.74
CA GLY A 46 4.03 6.20 28.69
C GLY A 46 4.15 7.11 27.47
N PRO A 47 5.24 7.02 26.70
CA PRO A 47 5.33 7.70 25.42
C PRO A 47 4.15 7.21 24.57
N ALA A 48 3.12 8.04 24.41
CA ALA A 48 2.23 7.83 23.27
C ALA A 48 3.15 7.82 22.05
N PRO A 49 3.10 6.80 21.17
CA PRO A 49 3.95 6.76 20.00
C PRO A 49 3.72 8.07 19.25
N ARG A 50 4.70 8.98 19.32
CA ARG A 50 4.67 10.22 18.57
C ARG A 50 4.75 9.77 17.14
N ALA A 51 3.65 9.91 16.39
CA ALA A 51 3.69 9.75 14.95
C ALA A 51 4.58 10.89 14.43
N SER A 52 5.87 10.59 14.29
CA SER A 52 6.90 11.50 13.80
C SER A 52 7.16 11.12 12.36
N LEU A 53 6.85 12.00 11.43
CA LEU A 53 7.14 11.78 10.02
C LEU A 53 8.48 12.41 9.68
N VAL A 54 9.36 11.64 9.04
CA VAL A 54 10.64 12.12 8.52
C VAL A 54 10.58 12.08 6.99
N GLN A 55 10.83 13.23 6.38
CA GLN A 55 11.03 13.39 4.94
C GLN A 55 12.51 13.69 4.68
N ASP A 56 13.20 12.77 4.02
CA ASP A 56 14.58 12.98 3.60
C ASP A 56 14.62 13.64 2.20
N GLY A 57 15.62 14.48 1.93
CA GLY A 57 15.81 15.14 0.64
C GLY A 57 16.18 14.17 -0.50
N PRO A 58 16.08 14.60 -1.77
CA PRO A 58 16.43 13.77 -2.92
C PRO A 58 17.93 13.52 -3.03
N ARG A 59 18.27 12.40 -3.67
CA ARG A 59 19.61 12.12 -4.22
C ARG A 59 19.55 12.23 -5.74
N LEU A 60 20.48 12.99 -6.33
CA LEU A 60 20.56 13.14 -7.78
C LEU A 60 21.91 12.66 -8.29
N MET A 61 21.87 11.93 -9.39
CA MET A 61 23.06 11.45 -10.09
C MET A 61 22.97 11.87 -11.56
N LEU A 62 24.09 12.29 -12.11
CA LEU A 62 24.21 12.80 -13.46
C LEU A 62 25.29 12.03 -14.22
N ARG A 63 25.05 11.78 -15.50
CA ARG A 63 26.04 11.28 -16.46
C ARG A 63 25.88 12.03 -17.78
N ARG A 64 26.97 12.49 -18.39
CA ARG A 64 26.89 13.07 -19.74
C ARG A 64 26.53 11.98 -20.74
N VAL A 65 25.66 12.27 -21.71
CA VAL A 65 25.25 11.29 -22.73
C VAL A 65 26.43 10.65 -23.50
N PRO A 66 27.53 11.37 -23.84
CA PRO A 66 28.67 10.75 -24.50
C PRO A 66 29.62 9.97 -23.57
N ASP A 67 29.50 10.11 -22.25
CA ASP A 67 30.36 9.40 -21.31
C ASP A 67 30.03 7.91 -21.24
N ASP A 68 31.05 7.12 -20.88
CA ASP A 68 30.88 5.71 -20.49
C ASP A 68 29.89 5.61 -19.31
N ILE A 69 29.08 4.56 -19.31
CA ILE A 69 28.09 4.25 -18.26
C ILE A 69 28.66 4.28 -16.83
N ALA A 70 29.96 4.02 -16.65
CA ALA A 70 30.62 4.01 -15.36
C ALA A 70 30.87 5.41 -14.78
N VAL A 71 30.88 6.46 -15.62
CA VAL A 71 31.16 7.84 -15.21
C VAL A 71 29.88 8.49 -14.69
N VAL A 72 29.60 8.32 -13.41
CA VAL A 72 28.43 8.89 -12.73
C VAL A 72 28.88 9.89 -11.68
N GLN A 73 28.26 11.06 -11.66
CA GLN A 73 28.60 12.16 -10.74
C GLN A 73 27.39 12.51 -9.87
N PRO A 74 27.53 12.63 -8.54
CA PRO A 74 26.47 13.15 -7.68
C PRO A 74 26.24 14.63 -7.97
N VAL A 75 24.99 15.07 -7.85
CA VAL A 75 24.62 16.49 -7.99
C VAL A 75 23.55 16.85 -6.95
N LYS A 76 23.48 18.13 -6.56
CA LYS A 76 22.44 18.65 -5.67
C LYS A 76 21.48 19.55 -6.46
N PRO A 77 20.20 19.69 -6.04
CA PRO A 77 19.30 20.64 -6.68
C PRO A 77 19.83 22.07 -6.56
N ASP A 78 19.59 22.88 -7.59
CA ASP A 78 19.86 24.32 -7.54
C ASP A 78 18.95 25.03 -6.52
N ARG A 79 17.71 24.56 -6.42
CA ARG A 79 16.72 25.06 -5.46
C ARG A 79 15.82 23.94 -5.00
N SER A 80 15.58 23.90 -3.70
CA SER A 80 14.62 23.03 -3.01
C SER A 80 13.63 23.90 -2.26
N ASP A 81 12.37 23.91 -2.68
CA ASP A 81 11.29 24.69 -2.05
C ASP A 81 10.25 23.73 -1.47
N ILE A 82 10.15 23.67 -0.15
CA ILE A 82 9.28 22.75 0.57
C ILE A 82 8.24 23.55 1.34
N GLU A 83 6.97 23.28 1.07
CA GLU A 83 5.83 23.91 1.72
C GLU A 83 5.07 22.87 2.55
N PHE A 84 4.94 23.13 3.85
CA PHE A 84 4.12 22.39 4.77
C PHE A 84 2.86 23.20 5.09
N VAL A 85 1.69 22.73 4.67
CA VAL A 85 0.40 23.36 4.99
C VAL A 85 -0.35 22.49 5.98
N MET A 86 -0.18 22.80 7.26
CA MET A 86 -0.62 21.95 8.37
C MET A 86 -1.85 22.53 9.07
N ARG A 87 -2.81 21.64 9.36
CA ARG A 87 -4.03 21.93 10.12
C ARG A 87 -3.99 21.18 11.43
N GLY A 88 -4.23 21.91 12.51
CA GLY A 88 -4.38 21.35 13.84
C GLY A 88 -5.74 20.72 14.02
N ARG A 89 -5.77 19.52 14.58
CA ARG A 89 -6.97 18.90 15.10
C ARG A 89 -6.81 18.75 16.62
N ARG A 90 -7.91 19.04 17.33
CA ARG A 90 -7.99 18.91 18.78
C ARG A 90 -9.05 17.86 19.08
N ASP A 91 -8.62 16.73 19.60
CA ASP A 91 -9.51 15.67 20.09
C ASP A 91 -9.57 15.74 21.62
N HIS A 92 -10.76 16.05 22.15
CA HIS A 92 -10.98 16.19 23.58
C HIS A 92 -11.41 14.84 24.17
N ARG A 93 -10.50 14.16 24.87
CA ARG A 93 -10.75 12.88 25.53
C ARG A 93 -10.72 13.07 27.05
N GLY A 94 -11.89 13.37 27.62
CA GLY A 94 -12.02 13.68 29.05
C GLY A 94 -11.29 14.99 29.41
N LEU A 95 -10.28 14.90 30.30
CA LEU A 95 -9.42 16.02 30.70
C LEU A 95 -8.21 16.22 29.78
N ARG A 96 -7.90 15.26 28.90
CA ARG A 96 -6.79 15.37 27.94
C ARG A 96 -7.29 15.97 26.64
N THR A 97 -6.57 16.96 26.12
CA THR A 97 -6.70 17.37 24.72
C THR A 97 -5.54 16.74 23.98
N VAL A 98 -5.83 15.80 23.08
CA VAL A 98 -4.85 15.30 22.12
C VAL A 98 -4.84 16.29 20.97
N THR A 99 -3.70 16.94 20.78
CA THR A 99 -3.47 17.84 19.65
C THR A 99 -2.63 17.10 18.63
N ASP A 100 -3.14 16.93 17.43
CA ASP A 100 -2.41 16.37 16.30
C ASP A 100 -2.45 17.32 15.11
N MET A 101 -1.56 17.11 14.14
CA MET A 101 -1.51 17.89 12.90
C MET A 101 -1.64 16.98 11.68
N GLY A 102 -2.39 17.45 10.70
CA GLY A 102 -2.53 16.82 9.39
C GLY A 102 -2.63 17.89 8.32
N GLY A 103 -2.26 17.57 7.09
CA GLY A 103 -2.15 18.60 6.06
C GLY A 103 -1.56 18.09 4.76
N THR A 104 -1.17 19.04 3.92
CA THR A 104 -0.54 18.77 2.63
C THR A 104 0.92 19.20 2.69
N VAL A 105 1.80 18.35 2.17
CA VAL A 105 3.20 18.66 1.93
C VAL A 105 3.41 18.80 0.44
N ARG A 106 4.08 19.87 0.04
CA ARG A 106 4.49 20.14 -1.34
C ARG A 106 5.98 20.37 -1.36
N ALA A 107 6.69 19.72 -2.28
CA ALA A 107 8.12 19.95 -2.46
C ALA A 107 8.41 20.13 -3.95
N ILE A 108 9.20 21.15 -4.28
CA ILE A 108 9.64 21.46 -5.64
C ILE A 108 11.17 21.49 -5.65
N TYR A 109 11.76 20.65 -6.48
CA TYR A 109 13.21 20.57 -6.68
C TYR A 109 13.53 21.00 -8.11
N THR A 110 14.45 21.93 -8.29
CA THR A 110 14.89 22.36 -9.63
C THR A 110 16.37 22.09 -9.84
N LEU A 111 16.73 21.62 -11.02
CA LEU A 111 18.10 21.39 -11.46
C LEU A 111 18.28 21.93 -12.88
N THR A 112 19.32 22.70 -13.10
CA THR A 112 19.70 23.26 -14.40
C THR A 112 20.89 22.50 -14.95
N ASN A 113 20.79 21.98 -16.17
CA ASN A 113 21.95 21.41 -16.84
C ASN A 113 22.88 22.53 -17.33
N THR A 114 23.96 22.78 -16.58
CA THR A 114 24.97 23.78 -16.94
C THR A 114 26.09 23.23 -17.83
N LEU A 115 26.09 21.93 -18.14
CA LEU A 115 27.08 21.31 -19.01
C LEU A 115 26.77 21.63 -20.48
N PRO A 116 27.79 21.69 -21.36
CA PRO A 116 27.57 21.98 -22.79
C PRO A 116 26.86 20.85 -23.54
N GLU A 117 26.74 19.67 -22.93
CA GLU A 117 26.19 18.45 -23.51
C GLU A 117 24.89 18.04 -22.82
N GLU A 118 24.09 17.21 -23.50
CA GLU A 118 22.95 16.55 -22.87
C GLU A 118 23.40 15.60 -21.77
N VAL A 119 22.58 15.47 -20.73
CA VAL A 119 22.87 14.61 -19.59
C VAL A 119 21.73 13.65 -19.31
N PHE A 120 22.08 12.43 -18.91
CA PHE A 120 21.20 11.57 -18.19
C PHE A 120 21.14 12.03 -16.74
N LEU A 121 19.92 12.16 -16.22
CA LEU A 121 19.66 12.48 -14.83
C LEU A 121 18.91 11.31 -14.18
N LEU A 122 19.34 10.94 -12.98
CA LEU A 122 18.62 10.06 -12.07
C LEU A 122 18.22 10.89 -10.84
N PHE A 123 16.93 10.88 -10.54
CA PHE A 123 16.35 11.51 -9.36
C PHE A 123 15.79 10.41 -8.47
N ARG A 124 16.38 10.22 -7.28
CA ARG A 124 15.91 9.31 -6.24
C ARG A 124 15.30 10.14 -5.11
N PHE A 125 14.08 9.83 -4.73
CA PHE A 125 13.39 10.54 -3.66
C PHE A 125 12.84 9.56 -2.63
N PRO A 126 13.38 9.54 -1.39
CA PRO A 126 12.91 8.65 -0.34
C PRO A 126 11.45 8.89 0.03
N HIS A 127 10.68 7.82 0.22
CA HIS A 127 9.31 7.93 0.73
C HIS A 127 9.34 8.49 2.16
N PRO A 128 8.34 9.32 2.54
CA PRO A 128 8.17 9.75 3.92
C PRO A 128 8.04 8.54 4.86
N ARG A 129 8.80 8.51 5.94
CA ARG A 129 8.87 7.41 6.91
C ARG A 129 8.42 7.82 8.30
N LEU A 130 7.86 6.88 9.07
CA LEU A 130 7.57 7.11 10.48
C LEU A 130 8.79 6.76 11.34
N ASP A 131 9.23 7.71 12.16
CA ASP A 131 10.32 7.52 13.10
C ASP A 131 9.95 6.46 14.16
N GLY A 132 10.86 5.52 14.43
CA GLY A 132 10.66 4.48 15.45
C GLY A 132 9.73 3.31 15.10
N VAL A 133 9.15 3.24 13.88
CA VAL A 133 8.28 2.13 13.45
C VAL A 133 8.84 1.47 12.20
N HIS A 134 9.61 0.38 12.36
CA HIS A 134 9.95 -0.55 11.27
C HIS A 134 8.75 -1.44 10.92
N ARG A 135 7.63 -0.85 10.49
CA ARG A 135 6.55 -1.63 9.86
C ARG A 135 6.78 -1.62 8.36
N SER A 136 7.33 -2.73 7.88
CA SER A 136 7.47 -3.02 6.45
C SER A 136 6.08 -2.96 5.79
N GLY A 137 5.88 -2.03 4.87
CA GLY A 137 4.78 -2.08 3.88
C GLY A 137 3.66 -1.05 3.97
N SER A 138 3.46 -0.31 5.06
CA SER A 138 2.40 0.73 5.11
C SER A 138 2.96 2.13 4.88
N ARG A 139 2.66 2.73 3.73
CA ARG A 139 2.98 4.14 3.45
C ARG A 139 2.20 5.04 4.44
N PRO A 140 2.87 5.91 5.22
CA PRO A 140 2.20 6.75 6.22
C PRO A 140 1.50 7.97 5.63
N VAL A 141 1.43 8.07 4.30
CA VAL A 141 0.95 9.24 3.56
C VAL A 141 -0.08 8.85 2.51
N ASN A 142 -0.99 9.76 2.22
CA ASN A 142 -2.05 9.61 1.22
C ASN A 142 -1.76 10.47 -0.01
N ARG A 143 -2.39 10.14 -1.15
CA ARG A 143 -2.37 10.93 -2.40
C ARG A 143 -0.98 11.40 -2.86
N LEU A 144 -0.04 10.47 -2.79
CA LEU A 144 1.35 10.71 -3.10
C LEU A 144 1.55 10.84 -4.61
N GLN A 145 1.89 12.04 -5.08
CA GLN A 145 1.99 12.39 -6.50
C GLN A 145 3.35 13.00 -6.82
N LEU A 146 4.05 12.44 -7.81
CA LEU A 146 5.28 12.98 -8.37
C LEU A 146 5.03 13.42 -9.82
N ALA A 147 5.25 14.71 -10.09
CA ALA A 147 5.18 15.33 -11.41
C ALA A 147 6.55 15.88 -11.83
N THR A 148 6.87 15.81 -13.11
CA THR A 148 8.16 16.27 -13.68
C THR A 148 7.92 17.18 -14.87
N SER A 149 8.75 18.21 -15.06
CA SER A 149 8.66 19.10 -16.23
C SER A 149 9.22 18.49 -17.51
N ILE A 150 10.07 17.47 -17.38
CA ILE A 150 10.77 16.81 -18.48
C ILE A 150 10.26 15.36 -18.59
N PRO A 151 10.10 14.82 -19.82
CA PRO A 151 9.77 13.42 -20.02
C PRO A 151 10.86 12.50 -19.44
N GLY A 152 10.43 11.42 -18.83
CA GLY A 152 11.33 10.40 -18.28
C GLY A 152 10.56 9.19 -17.79
N ILE A 153 11.30 8.20 -17.34
CA ILE A 153 10.77 6.93 -16.85
C ILE A 153 10.71 6.99 -15.34
N ARG A 154 9.52 6.72 -14.78
CA ARG A 154 9.28 6.66 -13.34
C ARG A 154 9.15 5.21 -12.89
N GLU A 155 9.82 4.89 -11.80
CA GLU A 155 9.72 3.64 -11.07
C GLU A 155 9.38 3.93 -9.61
N ASP A 156 8.45 3.17 -9.06
CA ASP A 156 8.03 3.29 -7.66
C ASP A 156 8.54 2.07 -6.90
N SER A 157 9.54 2.29 -6.03
CA SER A 157 10.09 1.27 -5.13
C SER A 157 9.33 1.29 -3.80
N PRO A 158 9.40 0.22 -2.99
CA PRO A 158 8.85 0.22 -1.64
C PRO A 158 9.39 1.35 -0.74
N GLN A 159 10.60 1.86 -1.00
CA GLN A 159 11.30 2.82 -0.14
C GLN A 159 11.54 4.20 -0.77
N GLU A 160 11.47 4.33 -2.09
CA GLU A 160 11.77 5.57 -2.80
C GLU A 160 11.06 5.65 -4.16
N TRP A 161 10.87 6.86 -4.70
CA TRP A 161 10.70 7.05 -6.14
C TRP A 161 12.03 7.15 -6.83
N ILE A 162 12.03 6.64 -8.05
CA ILE A 162 13.14 6.76 -8.94
C ILE A 162 12.61 7.30 -10.26
N TRP A 163 13.23 8.36 -10.74
CA TRP A 163 12.96 8.92 -12.06
C TRP A 163 14.26 9.01 -12.84
N SER A 164 14.24 8.63 -14.11
CA SER A 164 15.38 8.84 -15.01
C SER A 164 14.93 9.44 -16.33
N GLY A 165 15.68 10.41 -16.83
CA GLY A 165 15.41 11.07 -18.09
C GLY A 165 16.63 11.81 -18.65
N LYS A 166 16.47 12.36 -19.85
CA LYS A 166 17.49 13.21 -20.51
C LYS A 166 17.16 14.68 -20.27
N VAL A 167 18.17 15.46 -19.91
CA VAL A 167 18.06 16.91 -19.74
C VAL A 167 18.96 17.57 -20.77
N GLY A 168 18.36 18.38 -21.65
CA GLY A 168 19.08 19.10 -22.69
C GLY A 168 20.05 20.15 -22.13
N THR A 169 21.01 20.58 -22.93
CA THR A 169 21.94 21.67 -22.59
C THR A 169 21.18 22.93 -22.20
N GLY A 170 21.52 23.52 -21.04
CA GLY A 170 20.86 24.74 -20.53
C GLY A 170 19.40 24.57 -20.09
N SER A 171 18.84 23.35 -20.14
CA SER A 171 17.45 23.09 -19.76
C SER A 171 17.30 22.94 -18.25
N VAL A 172 16.11 23.28 -17.73
CA VAL A 172 15.76 23.16 -16.31
C VAL A 172 14.80 21.99 -16.09
N ALA A 173 15.23 21.03 -15.28
CA ALA A 173 14.40 19.95 -14.77
C ALA A 173 13.76 20.37 -13.45
N SER A 174 12.43 20.29 -13.34
CA SER A 174 11.70 20.52 -12.09
C SER A 174 10.91 19.28 -11.69
N PHE A 175 11.02 18.90 -10.42
CA PHE A 175 10.33 17.78 -9.80
C PHE A 175 9.40 18.33 -8.74
N SER A 176 8.10 18.10 -8.91
CA SER A 176 7.07 18.50 -7.94
C SER A 176 6.48 17.27 -7.28
N LEU A 177 6.49 17.29 -5.95
CA LEU A 177 5.94 16.26 -5.11
C LEU A 177 4.80 16.85 -4.28
N GLU A 178 3.67 16.16 -4.21
CA GLU A 178 2.56 16.53 -3.34
C GLU A 178 2.02 15.29 -2.62
N TYR A 179 1.77 15.42 -1.32
CA TYR A 179 1.15 14.36 -0.52
C TYR A 179 0.42 14.85 0.71
N GLU A 180 -0.48 14.01 1.21
CA GLU A 180 -1.30 14.26 2.39
C GLU A 180 -0.78 13.46 3.59
N VAL A 181 -0.72 14.13 4.75
CA VAL A 181 -0.33 13.54 6.03
C VAL A 181 -1.44 13.74 7.05
N ALA A 182 -1.60 12.81 7.98
CA ALA A 182 -2.64 12.90 9.01
C ALA A 182 -2.14 12.40 10.37
N SER A 183 -2.68 13.00 11.44
CA SER A 183 -2.49 12.56 12.82
C SER A 183 -1.01 12.54 13.27
N LEU A 184 -0.21 13.50 12.82
CA LEU A 184 1.19 13.64 13.20
C LEU A 184 1.36 14.45 14.49
N GLN A 185 2.37 14.10 15.27
CA GLN A 185 2.84 14.87 16.43
C GLN A 185 4.13 15.63 16.10
N GLN A 186 4.90 15.12 15.15
CA GLN A 186 6.17 15.69 14.74
C GLN A 186 6.34 15.49 13.23
N LEU A 187 6.98 16.47 12.59
CA LEU A 187 7.33 16.46 11.18
C LEU A 187 8.77 16.95 11.06
N ALA A 188 9.61 16.21 10.35
CA ALA A 188 10.99 16.57 10.11
C ALA A 188 11.31 16.53 8.62
N TYR A 189 11.99 17.55 8.13
CA TYR A 189 12.67 17.52 6.83
C TYR A 189 14.17 17.42 7.08
N ARG A 190 14.86 16.48 6.42
CA ARG A 190 16.29 16.23 6.60
C ARG A 190 17.03 16.23 5.28
N VAL A 191 18.18 16.90 5.27
CA VAL A 191 19.22 16.76 4.25
C VAL A 191 20.29 15.87 4.84
N VAL A 192 20.32 14.60 4.43
CA VAL A 192 21.08 13.53 5.13
C VAL A 192 22.55 13.49 4.72
N GLU A 193 22.85 13.78 3.46
CA GLU A 193 24.18 13.53 2.87
C GLU A 193 25.08 14.76 2.81
N SER A 194 26.34 14.53 3.19
CA SER A 194 27.46 15.45 2.99
C SER A 194 28.38 14.88 1.92
N ASP A 195 27.97 14.93 0.66
CA ASP A 195 28.77 14.42 -0.48
C ASP A 195 29.88 15.40 -0.89
N GLY A 196 30.26 16.32 0.01
CA GLY A 196 31.16 17.45 -0.28
C GLY A 196 30.58 18.50 -1.24
N LEU A 197 29.35 18.31 -1.73
CA LEU A 197 28.66 19.23 -2.64
C LEU A 197 27.68 20.14 -1.87
N PRO A 198 27.74 21.48 -2.06
CA PRO A 198 26.85 22.39 -1.38
C PRO A 198 25.43 22.33 -1.94
N ASN A 199 24.44 22.40 -1.05
CA ASN A 199 23.07 22.70 -1.43
C ASN A 199 22.95 24.21 -1.64
N ARG A 200 22.68 24.64 -2.88
CA ARG A 200 22.68 26.06 -3.26
C ARG A 200 21.59 26.85 -2.54
N HIS A 201 20.37 26.33 -2.52
CA HIS A 201 19.25 27.01 -1.89
C HIS A 201 18.20 26.00 -1.38
N LEU A 202 17.94 26.02 -0.08
CA LEU A 202 16.86 25.30 0.58
C LEU A 202 15.92 26.32 1.24
N ARG A 203 14.64 26.27 0.87
CA ARG A 203 13.57 27.04 1.49
C ARG A 203 12.53 26.10 2.04
N ILE A 204 12.19 26.26 3.31
CA ILE A 204 11.09 25.56 3.95
C ILE A 204 10.08 26.58 4.46
N THR A 205 8.86 26.52 3.93
CA THR A 205 7.73 27.34 4.34
C THR A 205 6.77 26.47 5.15
N PHE A 206 6.47 26.85 6.39
CA PHE A 206 5.52 26.15 7.25
C PHE A 206 4.33 27.06 7.56
N ARG A 207 3.16 26.71 7.03
CA ARG A 207 1.87 27.36 7.26
C ARG A 207 1.06 26.56 8.27
N ARG A 208 0.58 27.22 9.32
CA ARG A 208 -0.20 26.56 10.38
C ARG A 208 -1.60 27.14 10.49
N HIS A 209 -2.59 26.26 10.59
CA HIS A 209 -3.98 26.67 10.85
C HIS A 209 -4.53 25.90 12.05
N GLY A 210 -4.91 26.61 13.12
CA GLY A 210 -5.47 26.02 14.34
C GLY A 210 -4.45 25.36 15.29
N ILE A 211 -3.15 25.60 15.09
CA ILE A 211 -2.06 25.09 15.95
C ILE A 211 -1.32 26.27 16.58
N ASP A 212 -1.69 26.61 17.81
CA ASP A 212 -1.16 27.81 18.48
C ASP A 212 0.26 27.57 19.02
N THR A 213 0.60 26.33 19.39
CA THR A 213 1.87 25.94 20.05
C THR A 213 2.63 24.89 19.24
N LEU A 214 3.49 25.34 18.32
CA LEU A 214 4.49 24.51 17.65
C LEU A 214 5.88 24.87 18.15
N HIS A 215 6.72 23.85 18.29
CA HIS A 215 8.14 23.97 18.57
C HIS A 215 8.90 23.67 17.28
N PHE A 216 9.77 24.61 16.89
CA PHE A 216 10.61 24.46 15.71
C PHE A 216 12.07 24.36 16.13
N GLU A 217 12.73 23.30 15.70
CA GLU A 217 14.14 23.03 15.97
C GLU A 217 14.86 22.83 14.62
N SER A 218 16.00 23.48 14.46
CA SER A 218 16.88 23.35 13.29
C SER A 218 18.24 22.76 13.69
N GLY A 219 19.13 22.49 12.74
CA GLY A 219 20.50 22.05 13.04
C GLY A 219 21.25 23.02 13.98
N ASP A 220 20.93 24.31 13.91
CA ASP A 220 21.50 25.38 14.75
C ASP A 220 20.80 25.54 16.11
N GLY A 221 19.83 24.68 16.43
CA GLY A 221 19.04 24.71 17.65
C GLY A 221 17.65 25.34 17.47
N LEU A 222 17.12 25.90 18.56
CA LEU A 222 15.74 26.37 18.65
C LEU A 222 15.47 27.59 17.76
N VAL A 223 14.44 27.52 16.92
CA VAL A 223 13.98 28.65 16.10
C VAL A 223 13.05 29.53 16.97
N THR A 224 13.55 30.69 17.39
CA THR A 224 12.87 31.57 18.35
C THR A 224 11.84 32.52 17.72
N ASP A 225 11.95 32.82 16.43
CA ASP A 225 11.04 33.72 15.70
C ASP A 225 10.15 32.92 14.72
N ALA A 226 9.10 32.29 15.26
CA ALA A 226 8.18 31.43 14.50
C ALA A 226 6.87 32.16 14.15
N GLY A 227 6.97 33.11 13.22
CA GLY A 227 5.82 33.73 12.55
C GLY A 227 4.90 32.72 11.84
N ASP A 228 3.76 33.20 11.32
CA ASP A 228 2.88 32.40 10.47
C ASP A 228 2.62 33.16 9.15
N PRO A 229 3.17 32.70 8.01
CA PRO A 229 3.99 31.49 7.85
C PRO A 229 5.39 31.60 8.46
N LEU A 230 5.93 30.49 8.95
CA LEU A 230 7.36 30.35 9.23
C LEU A 230 8.07 30.13 7.90
N VAL A 231 9.13 30.89 7.62
CA VAL A 231 10.01 30.70 6.47
C VAL A 231 11.42 30.49 6.98
N TRP A 232 11.99 29.33 6.68
CA TRP A 232 13.35 28.96 7.05
C TRP A 232 14.14 28.70 5.77
N GLU A 233 15.19 29.49 5.55
CA GLU A 233 16.01 29.45 4.34
C GLU A 233 17.48 29.19 4.69
N ARG A 234 18.16 28.45 3.81
CA ARG A 234 19.60 28.15 3.86
C ARG A 234 20.19 28.27 2.45
N PHE A 235 21.38 28.84 2.36
CA PHE A 235 22.11 29.06 1.11
C PHE A 235 23.51 28.45 1.22
N ASP A 236 23.98 27.87 0.11
CA ASP A 236 25.34 27.36 -0.08
C ASP A 236 25.92 26.61 1.13
N PHE A 237 25.14 25.66 1.67
CA PHE A 237 25.52 24.91 2.87
C PHE A 237 25.85 23.45 2.56
N LEU A 238 26.72 22.86 3.37
CA LEU A 238 27.02 21.43 3.36
C LEU A 238 26.11 20.72 4.36
N GLY A 239 25.56 19.57 3.98
CA GLY A 239 24.79 18.73 4.91
C GLY A 239 25.69 18.14 6.01
N PRO A 240 25.10 17.55 7.07
CA PRO A 240 23.66 17.35 7.26
C PRO A 240 22.96 18.58 7.85
N GLU A 241 21.69 18.77 7.49
CA GLU A 241 20.86 19.85 8.01
C GLU A 241 19.42 19.36 8.19
N SER A 242 18.66 19.88 9.16
CA SER A 242 17.26 19.49 9.34
C SER A 242 16.40 20.57 9.95
N LEU A 243 15.11 20.54 9.64
CA LEU A 243 14.09 21.33 10.32
C LEU A 243 13.02 20.39 10.88
N VAL A 244 12.74 20.51 12.17
CA VAL A 244 11.78 19.72 12.91
C VAL A 244 10.68 20.64 13.43
N ALA A 245 9.43 20.31 13.13
CA ALA A 245 8.25 20.91 13.71
C ALA A 245 7.56 19.90 14.62
N ALA A 246 7.40 20.22 15.90
CA ALA A 246 6.76 19.36 16.89
C ALA A 246 5.59 20.07 17.57
N VAL A 247 4.48 19.35 17.74
CA VAL A 247 3.36 19.82 18.55
C VAL A 247 3.77 19.77 20.02
N VAL A 248 3.68 20.90 20.70
CA VAL A 248 3.92 20.96 22.14
C VAL A 248 2.64 20.53 22.83
N ASP A 249 2.67 19.37 23.49
CA ASP A 249 1.59 18.94 24.37
C ASP A 249 1.35 20.04 25.43
N GLY A 250 0.11 20.54 25.52
CA GLY A 250 -0.28 21.42 26.63
C GLY A 250 -0.02 20.74 27.98
N ARG A 251 0.20 21.54 29.04
CA ARG A 251 0.53 21.04 30.40
C ARG A 251 -0.32 19.83 30.76
N SER A 252 0.31 18.71 31.10
CA SER A 252 -0.42 17.48 31.41
C SER A 252 -1.34 17.73 32.62
N PRO A 253 -2.62 17.30 32.56
CA PRO A 253 -3.55 17.46 33.67
C PRO A 253 -3.03 16.79 34.95
N GLN A 254 -2.15 15.78 34.82
CA GLN A 254 -1.46 15.14 35.93
C GLN A 254 -0.43 16.07 36.60
N HIS A 255 0.32 16.86 35.84
CA HIS A 255 1.24 17.85 36.40
C HIS A 255 0.49 19.00 37.08
N SER A 256 -0.61 19.47 36.49
CA SER A 256 -1.51 20.45 37.14
C SER A 256 -2.17 19.90 38.40
N LEU A 257 -2.54 18.61 38.42
CA LEU A 257 -3.09 17.94 39.61
C LEU A 257 -2.04 17.77 40.71
N LEU A 258 -0.79 17.41 40.36
CA LEU A 258 0.34 17.32 41.28
C LEU A 258 0.66 18.68 41.93
N GLN A 259 0.74 19.76 41.14
CA GLN A 259 0.92 21.12 41.67
C GLN A 259 -0.24 21.55 42.58
N LEU A 260 -1.48 21.14 42.27
CA LEU A 260 -2.63 21.39 43.13
C LEU A 260 -2.59 20.58 44.43
N LEU A 261 -1.97 19.41 44.42
CA LEU A 261 -1.71 18.56 45.59
C LEU A 261 -0.65 19.17 46.51
N GLU A 262 0.41 19.71 45.92
CA GLU A 262 1.45 20.45 46.64
C GLU A 262 0.90 21.74 47.27
N MET A 263 0.00 22.45 46.59
CA MET A 263 -0.65 23.66 47.13
C MET A 263 -1.94 23.39 47.93
N GLY A 264 -2.40 22.14 47.97
CA GLY A 264 -3.67 21.73 48.60
C GLY A 264 -3.84 22.18 50.04
N PRO A 265 -2.81 22.08 50.92
CA PRO A 265 -2.90 22.57 52.29
C PRO A 265 -3.11 24.08 52.39
N VAL A 266 -2.46 24.88 51.53
CA VAL A 266 -2.56 26.35 51.51
C VAL A 266 -3.96 26.79 51.07
N ILE A 267 -4.48 26.16 50.01
CA ILE A 267 -5.84 26.42 49.51
C ILE A 267 -6.89 26.00 50.56
N SER A 268 -6.65 24.90 51.28
CA SER A 268 -7.52 24.43 52.35
C SER A 268 -7.47 25.30 53.62
N LEU A 269 -6.33 25.94 53.92
CA LEU A 269 -6.22 26.93 55.00
C LEU A 269 -6.97 28.22 54.66
N LEU A 270 -6.86 28.69 53.41
CA LEU A 270 -7.68 29.79 52.89
C LEU A 270 -9.18 29.49 53.03
N PHE A 271 -9.60 28.25 52.76
CA PHE A 271 -10.97 27.78 53.00
C PHE A 271 -11.38 27.89 54.46
N LEU A 272 -10.55 27.40 55.39
CA LEU A 272 -10.84 27.43 56.82
C LEU A 272 -10.96 28.87 57.34
N ALA A 273 -10.12 29.77 56.84
CA ALA A 273 -10.20 31.20 57.12
C ALA A 273 -11.48 31.84 56.56
N THR A 274 -11.86 31.52 55.32
CA THR A 274 -13.03 32.12 54.64
C THR A 274 -14.35 31.63 55.26
N VAL A 275 -14.47 30.33 55.50
CA VAL A 275 -15.65 29.73 56.14
C VAL A 275 -15.73 30.13 57.62
N GLY A 276 -14.59 30.17 58.32
CA GLY A 276 -14.52 30.72 59.67
C GLY A 276 -15.02 32.16 59.73
N ALA A 277 -14.48 33.04 58.88
CA ALA A 277 -14.88 34.44 58.82
C ALA A 277 -16.37 34.64 58.51
N MET A 278 -16.96 33.80 57.65
CA MET A 278 -18.39 33.87 57.33
C MET A 278 -19.31 33.26 58.41
N LEU A 279 -18.87 32.22 59.12
CA LEU A 279 -19.70 31.52 60.11
C LEU A 279 -19.59 32.07 61.53
N LEU A 280 -18.46 32.68 61.91
CA LEU A 280 -18.26 33.27 63.24
C LEU A 280 -19.34 34.29 63.65
N PRO A 281 -19.86 35.17 62.77
CA PRO A 281 -20.88 36.15 63.16
C PRO A 281 -22.33 35.60 63.19
N LEU A 282 -22.58 34.34 62.83
CA LEU A 282 -23.94 33.80 62.65
C LEU A 282 -24.34 32.81 63.77
N PRO A 283 -25.13 33.24 64.78
CA PRO A 283 -25.46 32.41 65.94
C PRO A 283 -26.35 31.20 65.61
N SER A 284 -27.18 31.26 64.55
CA SER A 284 -28.28 30.32 64.29
C SER A 284 -28.06 29.29 63.16
N VAL A 285 -26.85 29.16 62.60
CA VAL A 285 -26.59 28.19 61.52
C VAL A 285 -26.54 26.78 62.10
N GLY A 286 -27.45 25.91 61.66
CA GLY A 286 -27.52 24.51 62.06
C GLY A 286 -26.50 23.64 61.33
N VAL A 287 -26.10 22.52 61.94
CA VAL A 287 -25.18 21.50 61.37
C VAL A 287 -25.44 21.16 59.88
N PRO A 288 -26.69 20.95 59.41
CA PRO A 288 -26.93 20.63 58.00
C PRO A 288 -26.55 21.77 57.04
N GLN A 289 -26.73 23.03 57.44
CA GLN A 289 -26.35 24.18 56.60
C GLN A 289 -24.82 24.32 56.51
N THR A 290 -24.11 24.03 57.59
CA THR A 290 -22.64 23.94 57.61
C THR A 290 -22.16 22.84 56.66
N LEU A 291 -22.81 21.67 56.66
CA LEU A 291 -22.47 20.58 55.74
C LEU A 291 -22.78 20.91 54.27
N THR A 292 -23.88 21.60 53.98
CA THR A 292 -24.19 22.07 52.61
C THR A 292 -23.16 23.09 52.12
N LEU A 293 -22.69 23.98 53.01
CA LEU A 293 -21.62 24.95 52.70
C LEU A 293 -20.30 24.25 52.35
N ILE A 294 -19.96 23.19 53.10
CA ILE A 294 -18.78 22.35 52.87
C ILE A 294 -18.90 21.59 51.54
N ALA A 295 -20.08 21.03 51.23
CA ALA A 295 -20.32 20.29 49.98
C ALA A 295 -20.31 21.20 48.73
N ALA A 296 -20.89 22.41 48.81
CA ALA A 296 -20.83 23.39 47.73
C ALA A 296 -19.40 23.86 47.45
N TYR A 297 -18.53 23.84 48.46
CA TYR A 297 -17.11 24.16 48.31
C TYR A 297 -16.28 22.98 47.79
N ALA A 298 -16.67 21.72 48.00
CA ALA A 298 -15.99 20.58 47.38
C ALA A 298 -15.97 20.68 45.84
N LEU A 299 -16.93 21.42 45.23
CA LEU A 299 -16.99 21.74 43.79
C LEU A 299 -15.97 22.80 43.33
N TYR A 300 -15.38 23.59 44.25
CA TYR A 300 -14.29 24.52 43.96
C TYR A 300 -13.07 23.80 43.35
N PHE A 301 -12.74 22.62 43.87
CA PHE A 301 -11.49 21.93 43.54
C PHE A 301 -11.49 21.29 42.14
N PRO A 302 -12.54 20.55 41.70
CA PRO A 302 -12.66 20.12 40.30
C PRO A 302 -12.60 21.31 39.32
N LEU A 303 -13.15 22.46 39.72
CA LEU A 303 -13.14 23.67 38.91
C LEU A 303 -11.73 24.27 38.77
N VAL A 304 -10.92 24.33 39.84
CA VAL A 304 -9.51 24.78 39.74
C VAL A 304 -8.69 23.84 38.86
N VAL A 305 -8.84 22.52 39.04
CA VAL A 305 -8.11 21.52 38.22
C VAL A 305 -8.46 21.65 36.74
N TYR A 306 -9.74 21.90 36.44
CA TYR A 306 -10.16 22.16 35.08
C TYR A 306 -9.59 23.48 34.54
N LEU A 307 -9.69 24.57 35.30
CA LEU A 307 -9.20 25.89 34.89
C LEU A 307 -7.68 25.93 34.74
N SER A 308 -6.91 25.22 35.57
CA SER A 308 -5.45 25.18 35.51
C SER A 308 -4.91 24.39 34.32
N SER A 309 -5.76 23.58 33.65
CA SER A 309 -5.42 22.97 32.37
C SER A 309 -5.45 23.95 31.18
N ARG A 310 -6.02 25.15 31.38
CA ARG A 310 -6.24 26.16 30.31
C ARG A 310 -5.68 27.53 30.62
N PHE A 311 -5.55 27.90 31.89
CA PHE A 311 -5.04 29.19 32.35
C PHE A 311 -3.79 29.03 33.20
N SER A 312 -3.08 30.15 33.43
CA SER A 312 -2.06 30.18 34.48
C SER A 312 -2.71 29.83 35.82
N LEU A 313 -1.96 29.14 36.68
CA LEU A 313 -2.48 28.68 37.96
C LEU A 313 -3.04 29.83 38.81
N ALA A 314 -2.41 31.00 38.76
CA ALA A 314 -2.90 32.21 39.41
C ALA A 314 -4.31 32.59 38.93
N ALA A 315 -4.51 32.71 37.61
CA ALA A 315 -5.82 33.03 37.04
C ALA A 315 -6.87 31.94 37.32
N ALA A 316 -6.48 30.67 37.27
CA ALA A 316 -7.36 29.55 37.61
C ALA A 316 -7.84 29.60 39.06
N VAL A 317 -6.95 29.89 40.02
CA VAL A 317 -7.27 30.03 41.44
C VAL A 317 -8.14 31.27 41.67
N THR A 318 -7.83 32.41 41.04
CA THR A 318 -8.64 33.63 41.19
C THR A 318 -10.07 33.43 40.67
N LEU A 319 -10.23 32.88 39.47
CA LEU A 319 -11.55 32.60 38.90
C LEU A 319 -12.33 31.60 39.74
N ALA A 320 -11.67 30.52 40.16
CA ALA A 320 -12.29 29.53 41.02
C ALA A 320 -12.64 30.09 42.40
N ALA A 321 -11.97 31.12 42.93
CA ALA A 321 -12.31 31.75 44.21
C ALA A 321 -13.47 32.72 44.11
N VAL A 322 -13.47 33.54 43.07
CA VAL A 322 -14.51 34.56 42.85
C VAL A 322 -15.87 33.90 42.58
N ILE A 323 -15.92 32.81 41.80
CA ILE A 323 -17.17 32.23 41.34
C ILE A 323 -18.01 31.58 42.47
N PRO A 324 -17.52 30.56 43.20
CA PRO A 324 -18.20 29.98 44.34
C PRO A 324 -18.30 30.98 45.50
N GLY A 325 -17.33 31.87 45.70
CA GLY A 325 -17.37 32.91 46.73
C GLY A 325 -18.57 33.86 46.54
N ALA A 326 -18.82 34.31 45.31
CA ALA A 326 -19.99 35.13 44.97
C ALA A 326 -21.31 34.35 45.14
N LEU A 327 -21.33 33.06 44.77
CA LEU A 327 -22.50 32.18 44.96
C LEU A 327 -22.79 31.92 46.45
N LEU A 328 -21.76 31.72 47.27
CA LEU A 328 -21.87 31.52 48.71
C LEU A 328 -22.38 32.79 49.40
N ALA A 329 -21.81 33.95 49.04
CA ALA A 329 -22.27 35.25 49.52
C ALA A 329 -23.75 35.49 49.15
N ASN A 330 -24.17 35.09 47.95
CA ASN A 330 -25.57 35.13 47.52
C ASN A 330 -26.48 34.18 48.33
N HIS A 331 -25.99 33.00 48.73
CA HIS A 331 -26.74 32.07 49.58
C HIS A 331 -26.87 32.58 51.02
N VAL A 332 -25.79 33.09 51.61
CA VAL A 332 -25.79 33.71 52.95
C VAL A 332 -26.72 34.93 52.98
N ARG A 333 -26.73 35.75 51.91
CA ARG A 333 -27.67 36.86 51.67
C ARG A 333 -29.14 36.41 51.70
N TRP A 334 -29.45 35.24 51.17
CA TRP A 334 -30.81 34.69 51.16
C TRP A 334 -31.28 34.23 52.54
N ILE A 335 -30.33 33.83 53.40
CA ILE A 335 -30.57 33.44 54.80
C ILE A 335 -30.70 34.67 55.72
N THR A 336 -30.03 35.78 55.42
CA THR A 336 -29.91 36.97 56.32
C THR A 336 -30.84 38.15 56.01
N GLY A 337 -31.52 38.16 54.85
CA GLY A 337 -32.62 39.10 54.57
C GLY A 337 -32.28 40.35 53.73
N ARG A 338 -33.34 41.01 53.24
CA ARG A 338 -33.41 41.83 52.01
C ARG A 338 -32.46 43.04 51.84
N ARG A 339 -31.80 43.58 52.89
CA ARG A 339 -31.06 44.87 52.76
C ARG A 339 -29.67 44.76 52.12
N LEU A 340 -29.00 43.61 52.17
CA LEU A 340 -27.79 43.33 51.36
C LEU A 340 -28.13 42.83 49.93
N GLY A 341 -29.42 42.75 49.60
CA GLY A 341 -29.97 42.10 48.42
C GLY A 341 -29.63 42.77 47.09
N LEU A 342 -29.59 44.10 47.06
CA LEU A 342 -29.63 44.89 45.82
C LEU A 342 -28.28 45.03 45.10
N VAL A 343 -27.15 44.92 45.83
CA VAL A 343 -25.80 45.05 45.25
C VAL A 343 -25.29 43.73 44.68
N VAL A 344 -25.68 42.59 45.26
CA VAL A 344 -25.17 41.26 44.89
C VAL A 344 -26.00 40.58 43.78
N LEU A 345 -27.27 41.00 43.60
CA LEU A 345 -28.14 40.48 42.54
C LEU A 345 -27.60 40.71 41.11
N PRO A 346 -27.11 41.91 40.73
CA PRO A 346 -26.52 42.11 39.41
C PRO A 346 -25.21 41.33 39.23
N LEU A 347 -24.38 41.23 40.29
CA LEU A 347 -23.14 40.43 40.25
C LEU A 347 -23.43 38.94 40.03
N GLY A 348 -24.46 38.41 40.69
CA GLY A 348 -24.94 37.04 40.50
C GLY A 348 -25.52 36.80 39.10
N LEU A 349 -26.29 37.74 38.55
CA LEU A 349 -26.80 37.66 37.18
C LEU A 349 -25.68 37.71 36.13
N ILE A 350 -24.66 38.56 36.33
CA ILE A 350 -23.46 38.59 35.49
C ILE A 350 -22.75 37.24 35.55
N LEU A 351 -22.52 36.69 36.74
CA LEU A 351 -21.89 35.38 36.89
C LEU A 351 -22.69 34.20 36.32
N TYR A 352 -24.02 34.31 36.29
CA TYR A 352 -24.90 33.21 35.92
C TYR A 352 -25.30 33.23 34.44
N GLN A 353 -25.38 34.40 33.82
CA GLN A 353 -25.70 34.55 32.39
C GLN A 353 -24.49 34.87 31.51
N VAL A 354 -23.57 35.72 31.97
CA VAL A 354 -22.43 36.20 31.15
C VAL A 354 -21.30 35.17 31.13
N PHE A 355 -21.09 34.43 32.22
CA PHE A 355 -20.03 33.42 32.28
C PHE A 355 -20.31 32.20 31.38
N PRO A 356 -21.51 31.58 31.33
CA PRO A 356 -21.78 30.48 30.40
C PRO A 356 -21.75 30.92 28.93
N THR A 357 -22.09 32.17 28.62
CA THR A 357 -21.99 32.71 27.25
C THR A 357 -20.53 33.01 26.87
N LEU A 358 -19.75 33.66 27.73
CA LEU A 358 -18.30 33.85 27.52
C LEU A 358 -17.56 32.51 27.41
N ALA A 359 -17.94 31.52 28.24
CA ALA A 359 -17.45 30.14 28.17
C ALA A 359 -17.73 29.48 26.81
N ALA A 360 -18.91 29.74 26.24
CA ALA A 360 -19.32 29.20 24.95
C ALA A 360 -18.55 29.84 23.78
N PHE A 361 -18.22 31.13 23.86
CA PHE A 361 -17.41 31.83 22.85
C PHE A 361 -15.91 31.48 22.94
N ALA A 362 -15.40 31.11 24.12
CA ALA A 362 -14.00 30.71 24.33
C ALA A 362 -13.73 29.20 24.09
N GLY A 363 -14.68 28.45 23.53
CA GLY A 363 -14.50 27.04 23.17
C GLY A 363 -14.42 26.07 24.36
N TRP A 364 -15.02 26.39 25.51
CA TRP A 364 -14.95 25.54 26.71
C TRP A 364 -15.78 24.25 26.56
N ASN A 365 -15.40 23.20 27.29
CA ASN A 365 -16.15 21.95 27.34
C ASN A 365 -17.48 22.17 28.10
N ARG A 366 -18.54 22.45 27.34
CA ARG A 366 -19.88 22.82 27.82
C ARG A 366 -20.40 21.87 28.88
N GLY A 367 -20.12 20.57 28.76
CA GLY A 367 -20.61 19.53 29.66
C GLY A 367 -20.16 19.69 31.11
N MET A 368 -18.91 20.07 31.38
CA MET A 368 -18.39 20.13 32.75
C MET A 368 -18.77 21.41 33.48
N VAL A 369 -18.81 22.53 32.75
CA VAL A 369 -19.32 23.82 33.27
C VAL A 369 -20.81 23.66 33.60
N LEU A 370 -21.58 23.04 32.71
CA LEU A 370 -23.00 22.73 32.96
C LEU A 370 -23.19 21.69 34.06
N LEU A 371 -22.27 20.75 34.26
CA LEU A 371 -22.37 19.76 35.33
C LEU A 371 -22.02 20.37 36.70
N CYS A 372 -21.03 21.25 36.79
CA CYS A 372 -20.71 22.00 38.02
C CYS A 372 -21.81 23.00 38.36
N LEU A 373 -22.31 23.75 37.37
CA LEU A 373 -23.45 24.65 37.55
C LEU A 373 -24.71 23.85 37.90
N GLY A 374 -24.94 22.74 37.20
CA GLY A 374 -26.04 21.80 37.39
C GLY A 374 -26.08 21.19 38.79
N THR A 375 -24.94 20.70 39.30
CA THR A 375 -24.83 20.16 40.67
C THR A 375 -25.03 21.23 41.73
N LEU A 376 -24.49 22.45 41.53
CA LEU A 376 -24.77 23.59 42.40
C LEU A 376 -26.26 23.95 42.40
N THR A 377 -26.89 24.00 41.23
CA THR A 377 -28.33 24.28 41.12
C THR A 377 -29.17 23.19 41.73
N LEU A 378 -28.81 21.93 41.53
CA LEU A 378 -29.51 20.79 42.09
C LEU A 378 -29.37 20.78 43.61
N GLY A 379 -28.19 21.10 44.16
CA GLY A 379 -27.98 21.25 45.61
C GLY A 379 -28.84 22.37 46.21
N VAL A 380 -28.94 23.51 45.52
CA VAL A 380 -29.83 24.62 45.92
C VAL A 380 -31.30 24.22 45.81
N LEU A 381 -31.69 23.52 44.73
CA LEU A 381 -33.06 23.02 44.53
C LEU A 381 -33.44 21.96 45.56
N ILE A 382 -32.53 21.05 45.91
CA ILE A 382 -32.74 20.02 46.94
C ILE A 382 -32.88 20.68 48.32
N ASP A 383 -32.14 21.74 48.64
CA ASP A 383 -32.34 22.48 49.90
C ASP A 383 -33.71 23.20 49.91
N LEU A 384 -34.12 23.80 48.78
CA LEU A 384 -35.44 24.41 48.63
C LEU A 384 -36.57 23.38 48.70
N GLN A 385 -36.42 22.23 48.05
CA GLN A 385 -37.36 21.12 48.08
C GLN A 385 -37.39 20.47 49.46
N ASN A 386 -36.27 20.32 50.16
CA ASN A 386 -36.25 19.81 51.53
C ASN A 386 -36.90 20.79 52.52
N ARG A 387 -36.84 22.11 52.28
CA ARG A 387 -37.61 23.09 53.06
C ARG A 387 -39.10 23.05 52.72
N ALA A 388 -39.46 22.79 51.47
CA ALA A 388 -40.85 22.59 51.05
C ALA A 388 -41.43 21.28 51.59
N LEU A 389 -40.67 20.19 51.54
CA LEU A 389 -40.99 18.87 52.08
C LEU A 389 -41.07 18.89 53.60
N ARG A 390 -40.18 19.60 54.32
CA ARG A 390 -40.30 19.81 55.77
C ARG A 390 -41.52 20.66 56.17
N ARG A 391 -42.09 21.43 55.24
CA ARG A 391 -43.41 22.07 55.42
C ARG A 391 -44.57 21.15 55.04
N ALA A 392 -44.30 20.03 54.36
CA ALA A 392 -45.29 19.15 53.75
C ALA A 392 -45.21 17.68 54.20
N THR A 393 -44.48 17.34 55.27
CA THR A 393 -44.41 15.96 55.77
C THR A 393 -45.71 15.54 56.47
N ALA A 394 -46.59 14.90 55.69
CA ALA A 394 -47.28 13.65 56.07
C ALA A 394 -46.84 12.54 55.07
N PRO A 395 -46.82 11.25 55.44
CA PRO A 395 -45.92 10.27 54.81
C PRO A 395 -46.55 9.44 53.67
N ALA A 396 -45.63 8.84 52.88
CA ALA A 396 -45.71 7.56 52.14
C ALA A 396 -45.64 7.60 50.58
N PRO A 397 -45.07 6.57 49.91
CA PRO A 397 -44.20 6.67 48.72
C PRO A 397 -44.66 5.86 47.48
N SER A 398 -43.99 6.01 46.33
CA SER A 398 -44.16 5.15 45.13
C SER A 398 -42.87 5.20 44.28
N LEU A 399 -42.10 4.15 44.01
CA LEU A 399 -42.42 2.78 43.57
C LEU A 399 -43.18 2.77 42.22
N ALA A 400 -42.64 3.45 41.20
CA ALA A 400 -43.20 3.49 39.85
C ALA A 400 -42.12 3.68 38.75
N ALA A 401 -40.91 3.14 38.94
CA ALA A 401 -39.79 3.29 37.99
C ALA A 401 -39.25 1.96 37.45
N LEU A 402 -39.92 0.83 37.69
CA LEU A 402 -39.35 -0.50 37.44
C LEU A 402 -40.19 -1.42 36.52
N LEU A 403 -40.96 -0.88 35.57
CA LEU A 403 -41.78 -1.68 34.66
C LEU A 403 -41.89 -1.07 33.25
N LEU A 404 -40.77 -0.88 32.54
CA LEU A 404 -40.81 -0.40 31.14
C LEU A 404 -39.62 -0.84 30.25
N LEU A 405 -39.09 -2.05 30.46
CA LEU A 405 -38.01 -2.60 29.61
C LEU A 405 -38.15 -4.13 29.46
N THR A 406 -38.95 -4.62 28.51
CA THR A 406 -38.77 -5.93 27.79
C THR A 406 -39.83 -6.15 26.69
N GLY A 407 -39.38 -6.57 25.48
CA GLY A 407 -40.22 -7.12 24.38
C GLY A 407 -39.55 -7.01 22.98
N LEU A 408 -38.79 -8.02 22.50
CA LEU A 408 -39.12 -9.10 21.50
C LEU A 408 -39.22 -8.62 20.03
N ALA A 409 -38.80 -9.27 18.92
CA ALA A 409 -38.03 -10.49 18.52
C ALA A 409 -37.84 -10.44 16.95
N PRO A 410 -36.98 -11.27 16.30
CA PRO A 410 -36.79 -11.26 14.82
C PRO A 410 -37.54 -12.39 14.07
N VAL A 411 -37.75 -12.22 12.76
CA VAL A 411 -38.49 -13.15 11.85
C VAL A 411 -37.58 -13.62 10.68
N ARG A 412 -37.57 -14.95 10.41
CA ARG A 412 -37.16 -15.64 9.16
C ARG A 412 -38.43 -15.88 8.31
N ALA A 413 -38.49 -16.19 7.00
CA ALA A 413 -37.67 -16.92 6.02
C ALA A 413 -38.19 -16.54 4.58
N PRO A 414 -38.20 -17.42 3.55
CA PRO A 414 -37.14 -17.85 2.61
C PRO A 414 -37.49 -17.56 1.12
N ALA A 415 -36.63 -17.95 0.17
CA ALA A 415 -37.04 -18.45 -1.16
C ALA A 415 -35.89 -19.20 -1.87
N GLU A 416 -36.21 -20.36 -2.44
CA GLU A 416 -35.35 -21.29 -3.19
C GLU A 416 -35.00 -20.78 -4.60
N SER A 417 -33.81 -21.16 -5.08
CA SER A 417 -33.55 -21.31 -6.51
C SER A 417 -32.58 -22.47 -6.74
N ILE A 418 -32.83 -23.21 -7.81
CA ILE A 418 -32.36 -24.55 -8.15
C ILE A 418 -30.84 -24.57 -8.36
N GLU A 419 -30.15 -25.47 -7.65
CA GLU A 419 -28.69 -25.47 -7.56
C GLU A 419 -28.05 -26.73 -8.18
N ILE A 420 -26.89 -26.48 -8.82
CA ILE A 420 -25.99 -27.46 -9.40
C ILE A 420 -25.32 -28.22 -8.25
N ARG A 421 -25.53 -29.54 -8.15
CA ARG A 421 -24.94 -30.39 -7.11
C ARG A 421 -23.46 -30.70 -7.42
N LEU A 422 -22.55 -29.87 -6.91
CA LEU A 422 -21.22 -30.34 -6.53
C LEU A 422 -21.36 -31.15 -5.23
N PRO A 423 -20.55 -32.19 -4.96
CA PRO A 423 -20.49 -32.80 -3.64
C PRO A 423 -20.17 -31.72 -2.59
N GLU A 424 -21.00 -31.61 -1.55
CA GLU A 424 -20.95 -30.53 -0.52
C GLU A 424 -19.58 -30.41 0.20
N THR A 425 -18.68 -31.36 -0.02
CA THR A 425 -17.36 -31.41 0.62
C THR A 425 -16.25 -30.61 -0.10
N TRP A 426 -16.48 -30.04 -1.29
CA TRP A 426 -15.37 -29.55 -2.15
C TRP A 426 -15.26 -28.03 -2.35
N THR A 427 -16.24 -27.22 -1.95
CA THR A 427 -16.21 -25.76 -2.16
C THR A 427 -16.96 -25.00 -1.07
N ARG A 428 -16.55 -23.75 -0.79
CA ARG A 428 -17.34 -22.81 0.01
C ARG A 428 -18.14 -21.86 -0.91
N PRO A 429 -19.33 -21.40 -0.48
CA PRO A 429 -20.06 -20.37 -1.21
C PRO A 429 -19.25 -19.07 -1.26
N ALA A 430 -19.32 -18.35 -2.38
CA ALA A 430 -18.55 -17.15 -2.60
C ALA A 430 -18.84 -16.07 -1.54
N PRO A 431 -17.80 -15.44 -0.94
CA PRO A 431 -18.00 -14.33 -0.02
C PRO A 431 -18.60 -13.11 -0.76
N ALA A 432 -19.51 -12.40 -0.10
CA ALA A 432 -20.11 -11.19 -0.66
C ALA A 432 -19.03 -10.14 -0.96
N ALA A 433 -18.95 -9.70 -2.21
CA ALA A 433 -17.94 -8.75 -2.65
C ALA A 433 -18.06 -7.42 -1.88
N THR A 434 -16.97 -6.98 -1.25
CA THR A 434 -16.83 -5.62 -0.69
C THR A 434 -16.18 -4.70 -1.72
N ASN A 435 -16.52 -3.41 -1.71
CA ASN A 435 -16.10 -2.39 -2.70
C ASN A 435 -14.57 -2.19 -2.85
N THR A 436 -13.74 -2.89 -2.08
CA THR A 436 -12.26 -2.82 -2.09
C THR A 436 -11.59 -4.15 -2.48
N SER A 437 -12.35 -5.16 -2.91
CA SER A 437 -11.82 -6.50 -3.23
C SER A 437 -11.26 -6.57 -4.67
N ALA A 438 -10.09 -7.20 -4.84
CA ALA A 438 -9.46 -7.44 -6.15
C ALA A 438 -9.57 -8.92 -6.56
N THR A 439 -9.60 -9.20 -7.86
CA THR A 439 -9.48 -10.56 -8.43
C THR A 439 -8.03 -11.02 -8.41
N PRO A 440 -7.74 -12.28 -7.99
CA PRO A 440 -6.39 -12.80 -8.01
C PRO A 440 -5.86 -12.83 -9.46
N LEU A 441 -4.56 -12.61 -9.61
CA LEU A 441 -3.86 -12.68 -10.89
C LEU A 441 -2.97 -13.92 -10.91
N LEU A 442 -3.17 -14.79 -11.91
CA LEU A 442 -2.41 -16.01 -12.11
C LEU A 442 -1.32 -15.81 -13.18
N ALA A 443 -0.17 -16.42 -12.96
CA ALA A 443 0.76 -16.80 -14.02
C ALA A 443 0.46 -18.27 -14.36
N PRO A 444 -0.33 -18.56 -15.41
CA PRO A 444 -0.71 -19.92 -15.74
C PRO A 444 0.49 -20.70 -16.26
N GLY A 445 0.65 -21.94 -15.79
CA GLY A 445 1.54 -22.92 -16.40
C GLY A 445 0.88 -23.65 -17.58
N HIS A 446 1.49 -24.73 -18.02
CA HIS A 446 1.00 -25.56 -19.11
C HIS A 446 0.01 -26.61 -18.59
N ALA A 447 -1.22 -26.61 -19.10
CA ALA A 447 -2.23 -27.61 -18.76
C ALA A 447 -2.10 -28.88 -19.60
N ARG A 448 -2.41 -30.04 -19.00
CA ARG A 448 -2.49 -31.33 -19.68
C ARG A 448 -3.88 -31.90 -19.47
N TYR A 449 -4.52 -32.31 -20.56
CA TYR A 449 -5.83 -32.92 -20.53
C TYR A 449 -5.76 -34.30 -21.17
N GLN A 450 -6.38 -35.29 -20.54
CA GLN A 450 -6.59 -36.62 -21.09
C GLN A 450 -8.07 -36.87 -21.24
N VAL A 451 -8.49 -37.21 -22.46
CA VAL A 451 -9.89 -37.41 -22.81
C VAL A 451 -10.07 -38.80 -23.38
N ARG A 452 -10.91 -39.59 -22.73
CA ARG A 452 -11.18 -40.98 -23.11
C ARG A 452 -12.68 -41.17 -23.35
N PRO A 453 -13.06 -42.04 -24.31
CA PRO A 453 -14.45 -42.35 -24.55
C PRO A 453 -14.97 -43.29 -23.47
N ASP A 454 -16.16 -43.00 -22.94
CA ASP A 454 -16.95 -43.90 -22.11
C ASP A 454 -18.34 -44.08 -22.77
N ALA A 455 -19.09 -45.12 -22.40
CA ALA A 455 -20.26 -45.64 -23.12
C ALA A 455 -21.35 -44.60 -23.45
N ARG A 456 -21.40 -43.44 -22.75
CA ARG A 456 -22.38 -42.35 -22.99
C ARG A 456 -21.81 -40.93 -22.82
N HIS A 457 -20.53 -40.79 -22.52
CA HIS A 457 -19.90 -39.50 -22.22
C HIS A 457 -18.40 -39.57 -22.49
N LEU A 458 -17.74 -38.42 -22.59
CA LEU A 458 -16.28 -38.37 -22.55
C LEU A 458 -15.83 -38.17 -21.11
N ALA A 459 -14.92 -39.03 -20.65
CA ALA A 459 -14.21 -38.86 -19.39
C ALA A 459 -13.02 -37.92 -19.63
N VAL A 460 -12.97 -36.82 -18.90
CA VAL A 460 -11.93 -35.79 -19.02
C VAL A 460 -11.18 -35.72 -17.72
N GLU A 461 -9.86 -35.84 -17.77
CA GLU A 461 -8.94 -35.57 -16.67
C GLU A 461 -8.07 -34.39 -17.06
N GLY A 462 -7.96 -33.38 -16.19
CA GLY A 462 -7.15 -32.20 -16.43
C GLY A 462 -6.24 -31.89 -15.25
N GLU A 463 -5.00 -31.50 -15.57
CA GLU A 463 -3.99 -31.08 -14.61
C GLU A 463 -3.30 -29.79 -15.07
N ALA A 464 -3.14 -28.81 -14.19
CA ALA A 464 -2.39 -27.60 -14.47
C ALA A 464 -1.72 -27.05 -13.21
N SER A 465 -0.50 -26.52 -13.36
CA SER A 465 0.21 -25.78 -12.32
C SER A 465 0.17 -24.28 -12.58
N PHE A 466 0.16 -23.46 -11.52
CA PHE A 466 0.17 -22.01 -11.62
C PHE A 466 0.79 -21.33 -10.40
N GLU A 467 1.19 -20.08 -10.58
CA GLU A 467 1.65 -19.20 -9.51
C GLU A 467 0.72 -18.00 -9.35
N ILE A 468 0.40 -17.64 -8.09
CA ILE A 468 -0.40 -16.46 -7.78
C ILE A 468 0.51 -15.23 -7.70
N VAL A 469 0.45 -14.42 -8.75
CA VAL A 469 1.22 -13.16 -8.87
C VAL A 469 0.63 -12.08 -7.97
N ARG A 470 -0.70 -12.07 -7.81
CA ARG A 470 -1.42 -11.12 -6.95
C ARG A 470 -2.57 -11.84 -6.24
N PRO A 471 -2.63 -11.84 -4.89
CA PRO A 471 -3.76 -12.37 -4.16
C PRO A 471 -5.02 -11.52 -4.37
N GLY A 472 -6.19 -12.12 -4.15
CA GLY A 472 -7.48 -11.48 -4.38
C GLY A 472 -8.63 -12.27 -3.75
N SER A 473 -9.60 -11.53 -3.21
CA SER A 473 -10.80 -12.05 -2.56
C SER A 473 -12.01 -12.17 -3.49
N VAL A 474 -11.96 -11.57 -4.69
CA VAL A 474 -12.97 -11.79 -5.73
C VAL A 474 -12.63 -13.09 -6.46
N PRO A 475 -13.51 -14.10 -6.53
CA PRO A 475 -13.20 -15.37 -7.20
C PRO A 475 -12.83 -15.15 -8.67
N LEU A 476 -11.73 -15.76 -9.10
CA LEU A 476 -11.35 -15.89 -10.50
C LEU A 476 -11.91 -17.21 -11.05
N ALA A 477 -12.70 -17.18 -12.12
CA ALA A 477 -13.22 -18.40 -12.73
C ALA A 477 -12.09 -19.25 -13.33
N LEU A 478 -11.96 -20.49 -12.87
CA LEU A 478 -11.06 -21.50 -13.44
C LEU A 478 -11.79 -22.37 -14.47
N ILE A 479 -13.05 -22.71 -14.19
CA ILE A 479 -13.96 -23.32 -15.16
C ILE A 479 -15.21 -22.45 -15.16
N ASP A 480 -15.55 -21.86 -16.31
CA ASP A 480 -16.72 -21.00 -16.50
C ASP A 480 -17.83 -21.70 -17.32
N THR A 481 -17.58 -22.94 -17.77
CA THR A 481 -18.52 -23.75 -18.54
C THR A 481 -19.22 -24.79 -17.65
N PRO A 482 -20.51 -25.04 -17.88
CA PRO A 482 -21.24 -26.07 -17.14
C PRO A 482 -20.66 -27.44 -17.47
N ALA A 483 -20.09 -28.10 -16.46
CA ALA A 483 -19.51 -29.44 -16.57
C ALA A 483 -19.85 -30.28 -15.34
N HIS A 484 -20.05 -31.59 -15.53
CA HIS A 484 -20.27 -32.51 -14.43
C HIS A 484 -18.90 -32.96 -13.85
N ILE A 485 -18.37 -32.16 -12.92
CA ILE A 485 -17.08 -32.43 -12.27
C ILE A 485 -17.23 -33.57 -11.25
N THR A 486 -16.48 -34.65 -11.46
CA THR A 486 -16.47 -35.86 -10.62
C THR A 486 -15.34 -35.91 -9.62
N SER A 487 -14.27 -35.13 -9.80
CA SER A 487 -13.24 -34.92 -8.78
C SER A 487 -12.61 -33.55 -8.96
N TRP A 488 -12.22 -32.93 -7.84
CA TRP A 488 -11.51 -31.66 -7.82
C TRP A 488 -10.50 -31.67 -6.68
N VAL A 489 -9.23 -31.48 -7.00
CA VAL A 489 -8.12 -31.46 -6.05
C VAL A 489 -7.29 -30.21 -6.34
N LEU A 490 -7.13 -29.38 -5.31
CA LEU A 490 -6.26 -28.21 -5.35
C LEU A 490 -5.17 -28.42 -4.31
N GLU A 491 -3.94 -28.61 -4.77
CA GLU A 491 -2.75 -28.79 -3.94
C GLU A 491 -1.94 -27.49 -3.97
N SER A 492 -1.77 -26.84 -2.82
CA SER A 492 -0.95 -25.63 -2.67
C SER A 492 0.26 -25.90 -1.77
N ASP A 493 1.37 -25.20 -2.00
CA ASP A 493 2.58 -25.37 -1.17
C ASP A 493 2.36 -24.86 0.26
N LEU A 494 1.44 -23.89 0.45
CA LEU A 494 1.04 -23.37 1.75
C LEU A 494 -0.41 -23.73 2.06
N ASP A 495 -0.64 -24.47 3.15
CA ASP A 495 -1.99 -24.85 3.59
C ASP A 495 -2.88 -23.63 3.83
N GLY A 496 -4.05 -23.59 3.19
CA GLY A 496 -5.07 -22.54 3.36
C GLY A 496 -4.76 -21.22 2.65
N SER A 497 -3.74 -21.17 1.78
CA SER A 497 -3.42 -20.00 0.96
C SER A 497 -4.45 -19.73 -0.14
N MET A 498 -5.08 -20.79 -0.63
CA MET A 498 -6.04 -20.79 -1.73
C MET A 498 -7.30 -21.57 -1.36
N GLU A 499 -8.45 -21.10 -1.84
CA GLU A 499 -9.71 -21.80 -1.66
C GLU A 499 -10.48 -21.86 -2.98
N SER A 500 -11.00 -23.05 -3.31
CA SER A 500 -11.96 -23.26 -4.40
C SER A 500 -13.35 -22.79 -3.98
N VAL A 501 -13.96 -21.98 -4.84
CA VAL A 501 -15.25 -21.35 -4.60
C VAL A 501 -16.21 -21.78 -5.71
N GLN A 502 -17.43 -22.16 -5.33
CA GLN A 502 -18.46 -22.47 -6.31
C GLN A 502 -18.96 -21.18 -6.97
N LEU A 503 -18.93 -21.16 -8.30
CA LEU A 503 -19.56 -20.13 -9.13
C LEU A 503 -20.77 -20.77 -9.84
N SER A 504 -21.81 -20.01 -10.16
CA SER A 504 -22.85 -20.48 -11.07
C SER A 504 -22.52 -19.95 -12.46
N PRO A 505 -22.07 -20.76 -13.45
CA PRO A 505 -22.18 -22.23 -13.57
C PRO A 505 -20.85 -23.04 -13.45
N GLY A 506 -19.88 -22.65 -12.64
CA GLY A 506 -18.54 -23.26 -12.65
C GLY A 506 -17.75 -23.22 -11.33
N VAL A 507 -16.42 -23.26 -11.42
CA VAL A 507 -15.51 -23.28 -10.26
C VAL A 507 -14.57 -22.10 -10.35
N GLY A 508 -14.51 -21.33 -9.27
CA GLY A 508 -13.61 -20.21 -9.09
C GLY A 508 -12.52 -20.47 -8.06
N LEU A 509 -11.52 -19.60 -8.05
CA LEU A 509 -10.40 -19.62 -7.12
C LEU A 509 -10.31 -18.27 -6.41
N THR A 510 -10.14 -18.32 -5.09
CA THR A 510 -9.72 -17.17 -4.29
C THR A 510 -8.37 -17.45 -3.65
N ALA A 511 -7.61 -16.39 -3.39
CA ALA A 511 -6.28 -16.52 -2.82
C ALA A 511 -5.95 -15.37 -1.88
N SER A 512 -5.52 -15.72 -0.67
CA SER A 512 -5.20 -14.76 0.38
C SER A 512 -3.75 -14.28 0.31
N ILE A 513 -2.84 -15.13 -0.20
CA ILE A 513 -1.40 -14.87 -0.31
C ILE A 513 -0.86 -15.32 -1.68
N ARG A 514 0.38 -14.92 -1.98
CA ARG A 514 1.12 -15.45 -3.15
C ARG A 514 1.58 -16.86 -2.83
N ASP A 515 1.30 -17.80 -3.72
CA ASP A 515 1.64 -19.20 -3.55
C ASP A 515 1.63 -19.92 -4.91
N ARG A 516 2.23 -21.12 -4.96
CA ARG A 516 2.20 -22.04 -6.10
C ARG A 516 1.22 -23.17 -5.81
N ALA A 517 0.47 -23.57 -6.83
CA ALA A 517 -0.48 -24.64 -6.71
C ALA A 517 -0.61 -25.46 -7.98
N THR A 518 -1.09 -26.68 -7.81
CA THR A 518 -1.51 -27.57 -8.88
C THR A 518 -2.99 -27.88 -8.70
N VAL A 519 -3.76 -27.75 -9.78
CA VAL A 519 -5.16 -28.17 -9.83
C VAL A 519 -5.28 -29.43 -10.66
N ARG A 520 -6.00 -30.42 -10.13
CA ARG A 520 -6.40 -31.64 -10.83
C ARG A 520 -7.91 -31.78 -10.76
N PHE A 521 -8.53 -32.09 -11.90
CA PHE A 521 -9.96 -32.35 -11.94
C PHE A 521 -10.29 -33.51 -12.88
N ALA A 522 -11.39 -34.20 -12.57
CA ALA A 522 -12.03 -35.11 -13.50
C ALA A 522 -13.46 -34.63 -13.77
N ALA A 523 -13.91 -34.73 -15.02
CA ALA A 523 -15.23 -34.34 -15.45
C ALA A 523 -15.84 -35.35 -16.41
N ARG A 524 -17.17 -35.42 -16.41
CA ARG A 524 -17.96 -36.16 -17.38
C ARG A 524 -18.62 -35.18 -18.34
N VAL A 525 -18.33 -35.35 -19.62
CA VAL A 525 -18.84 -34.48 -20.68
C VAL A 525 -19.89 -35.23 -21.48
N PRO A 526 -21.17 -34.82 -21.46
CA PRO A 526 -22.19 -35.46 -22.27
C PRO A 526 -21.87 -35.26 -23.76
N VAL A 527 -22.23 -36.25 -24.57
CA VAL A 527 -22.18 -36.16 -26.02
C VAL A 527 -23.59 -35.83 -26.49
N ASP A 528 -23.79 -34.59 -26.93
CA ASP A 528 -25.06 -34.13 -27.48
C ASP A 528 -25.18 -34.58 -28.93
N THR A 529 -26.38 -34.97 -29.35
CA THR A 529 -26.66 -35.33 -30.75
C THR A 529 -27.65 -34.33 -31.32
N ALA A 530 -27.22 -33.54 -32.30
CA ALA A 530 -28.04 -32.55 -32.99
C ALA A 530 -27.74 -32.60 -34.49
N GLU A 531 -28.78 -32.55 -35.33
CA GLU A 531 -28.65 -32.45 -36.79
C GLU A 531 -27.79 -33.55 -37.45
N GLY A 532 -27.80 -34.77 -36.91
CA GLY A 532 -27.01 -35.90 -37.43
C GLY A 532 -25.50 -35.78 -37.15
N ARG A 533 -25.09 -34.88 -36.25
CA ARG A 533 -23.74 -34.79 -35.70
C ARG A 533 -23.78 -34.98 -34.20
N ARG A 534 -22.77 -35.68 -33.69
CA ARG A 534 -22.48 -35.76 -32.27
C ARG A 534 -21.46 -34.68 -31.93
N THR A 535 -21.70 -33.98 -30.83
CA THR A 535 -20.85 -32.88 -30.36
C THR A 535 -20.55 -33.07 -28.89
N ALA A 536 -19.27 -32.95 -28.51
CA ALA A 536 -18.83 -32.94 -27.13
C ALA A 536 -18.13 -31.61 -26.81
N ARG A 537 -18.49 -30.99 -25.68
CA ARG A 537 -17.96 -29.71 -25.20
C ARG A 537 -17.05 -29.96 -24.01
N ILE A 538 -15.76 -30.13 -24.27
CA ILE A 538 -14.76 -30.46 -23.25
C ILE A 538 -14.39 -29.19 -22.48
N PRO A 539 -14.63 -29.11 -21.16
CA PRO A 539 -14.27 -27.94 -20.35
C PRO A 539 -12.75 -27.83 -20.20
N LEU A 540 -12.23 -26.62 -20.32
CA LEU A 540 -10.80 -26.31 -20.18
C LEU A 540 -10.61 -25.31 -19.03
N LEU A 541 -9.42 -25.32 -18.42
CA LEU A 541 -9.05 -24.38 -17.37
C LEU A 541 -8.70 -23.01 -17.96
N LEU A 542 -9.30 -21.95 -17.45
CA LEU A 542 -8.97 -20.57 -17.79
C LEU A 542 -7.91 -19.99 -16.85
N PRO A 543 -6.91 -19.23 -17.34
CA PRO A 543 -6.56 -18.96 -18.75
C PRO A 543 -5.39 -19.85 -19.23
N PHE A 544 -5.47 -21.16 -19.04
CA PHE A 544 -4.30 -22.05 -19.21
C PHE A 544 -4.12 -22.53 -20.66
N PRO A 545 -3.00 -22.23 -21.33
CA PRO A 545 -2.64 -22.94 -22.55
C PRO A 545 -2.28 -24.39 -22.23
N GLY A 546 -2.47 -25.30 -23.17
CA GLY A 546 -2.17 -26.70 -22.90
C GLY A 546 -2.32 -27.66 -24.07
N THR A 547 -2.18 -28.94 -23.74
CA THR A 547 -2.30 -30.06 -24.68
C THR A 547 -3.42 -30.99 -24.24
N VAL A 548 -4.29 -31.32 -25.18
CA VAL A 548 -5.35 -32.31 -25.02
C VAL A 548 -4.97 -33.58 -25.76
N LEU A 549 -4.83 -34.67 -25.02
CA LEU A 549 -4.66 -36.03 -25.55
C LEU A 549 -6.04 -36.68 -25.60
N LEU A 550 -6.58 -36.82 -26.80
CA LEU A 550 -7.91 -37.36 -27.05
C LEU A 550 -7.80 -38.72 -27.73
N GLU A 551 -8.40 -39.72 -27.11
CA GLU A 551 -8.58 -41.05 -27.67
C GLU A 551 -10.03 -41.20 -28.13
N LEU A 552 -10.24 -41.59 -29.39
CA LEU A 552 -11.58 -41.86 -29.93
C LEU A 552 -11.56 -43.14 -30.75
N ASP A 553 -12.69 -43.85 -30.75
CA ASP A 553 -12.99 -45.04 -31.57
C ASP A 553 -13.28 -44.69 -33.05
N ARG A 554 -12.84 -43.51 -33.49
CA ARG A 554 -13.08 -42.99 -34.83
C ARG A 554 -12.06 -41.93 -35.20
N ALA A 555 -11.89 -41.73 -36.50
CA ALA A 555 -10.86 -40.85 -37.06
C ALA A 555 -11.43 -39.65 -37.85
N ASP A 556 -12.75 -39.62 -38.11
CA ASP A 556 -13.49 -38.58 -38.81
C ASP A 556 -14.01 -37.50 -37.85
N VAL A 557 -13.08 -36.84 -37.17
CA VAL A 557 -13.35 -35.89 -36.08
C VAL A 557 -12.93 -34.49 -36.49
N THR A 558 -13.74 -33.49 -36.14
CA THR A 558 -13.44 -32.07 -36.34
C THR A 558 -13.35 -31.35 -35.00
N PHE A 559 -12.40 -30.43 -34.89
CA PHE A 559 -12.12 -29.67 -33.66
C PHE A 559 -12.43 -28.19 -33.88
N ARG A 560 -13.05 -27.56 -32.88
CA ARG A 560 -13.15 -26.09 -32.79
C ARG A 560 -12.57 -25.63 -31.47
N HIS A 561 -11.88 -24.48 -31.50
CA HIS A 561 -11.15 -23.91 -30.36
C HIS A 561 -9.93 -24.76 -29.91
N GLY A 562 -9.34 -25.53 -30.84
CA GLY A 562 -8.07 -26.22 -30.67
C GLY A 562 -7.44 -26.59 -32.01
N ASP A 563 -6.11 -26.68 -32.03
CA ASP A 563 -5.31 -26.98 -33.22
C ASP A 563 -4.75 -28.40 -33.11
N VAL A 564 -5.06 -29.27 -34.07
CA VAL A 564 -4.57 -30.66 -34.07
C VAL A 564 -3.08 -30.67 -34.41
N TRP A 565 -2.25 -31.11 -33.47
CA TRP A 565 -0.80 -31.24 -33.61
C TRP A 565 -0.41 -32.59 -34.19
N THR A 566 -0.98 -33.68 -33.67
CA THR A 566 -0.71 -35.04 -34.17
C THR A 566 -2.00 -35.85 -34.25
N ARG A 567 -2.03 -36.76 -35.23
CA ARG A 567 -3.09 -37.76 -35.40
C ARG A 567 -2.43 -39.11 -35.66
N THR A 568 -2.64 -40.05 -34.75
CA THR A 568 -2.08 -41.41 -34.82
C THR A 568 -3.22 -42.41 -34.91
N PRO A 569 -3.50 -43.00 -36.10
CA PRO A 569 -4.52 -44.03 -36.23
C PRO A 569 -4.14 -45.31 -35.45
N HIS A 570 -5.14 -46.06 -34.97
CA HIS A 570 -4.99 -47.40 -34.39
C HIS A 570 -6.17 -48.30 -34.82
N ASP A 571 -6.10 -49.61 -34.55
CA ASP A 571 -6.95 -50.66 -35.14
C ASP A 571 -8.48 -50.39 -35.13
N LEU A 572 -8.97 -49.61 -34.16
CA LEU A 572 -10.40 -49.28 -34.02
C LEU A 572 -10.65 -47.77 -33.86
N GLY A 573 -9.68 -46.89 -34.12
CA GLY A 573 -9.84 -45.46 -33.84
C GLY A 573 -8.62 -44.57 -34.15
N ALA A 574 -8.51 -43.44 -33.46
CA ALA A 574 -7.37 -42.53 -33.57
C ALA A 574 -7.06 -41.84 -32.23
N HIS A 575 -5.77 -41.61 -32.00
CA HIS A 575 -5.26 -40.70 -30.97
C HIS A 575 -5.03 -39.34 -31.59
N PHE A 576 -5.51 -38.29 -30.95
CA PHE A 576 -5.33 -36.90 -31.33
C PHE A 576 -4.59 -36.16 -30.23
N GLU A 577 -3.57 -35.41 -30.62
CA GLU A 577 -2.93 -34.42 -29.76
C GLU A 577 -3.35 -33.04 -30.26
N VAL A 578 -3.99 -32.26 -29.40
CA VAL A 578 -4.60 -30.96 -29.76
C VAL A 578 -4.07 -29.87 -28.85
N GLY A 579 -3.53 -28.80 -29.42
CA GLY A 579 -3.13 -27.60 -28.69
C GLY A 579 -4.31 -26.68 -28.42
N VAL A 580 -4.38 -26.11 -27.21
CA VAL A 580 -5.41 -25.13 -26.81
C VAL A 580 -4.76 -23.87 -26.23
N GLN A 581 -5.28 -22.69 -26.60
CA GLN A 581 -4.71 -21.38 -26.26
C GLN A 581 -5.50 -20.67 -25.15
N GLY A 582 -5.70 -21.32 -23.99
CA GLY A 582 -6.37 -20.70 -22.83
C GLY A 582 -7.84 -20.34 -23.07
N THR A 583 -8.52 -21.09 -23.94
CA THR A 583 -9.98 -21.03 -24.15
C THR A 583 -10.72 -21.81 -23.06
N SER A 584 -12.01 -21.55 -22.86
CA SER A 584 -12.82 -22.23 -21.84
C SER A 584 -13.38 -23.58 -22.25
N VAL A 585 -13.38 -23.89 -23.54
CA VAL A 585 -13.97 -25.11 -24.10
C VAL A 585 -13.24 -25.55 -25.37
N LEU A 586 -13.05 -26.86 -25.52
CA LEU A 586 -12.73 -27.52 -26.78
C LEU A 586 -13.99 -28.21 -27.30
N ILE A 587 -14.40 -27.92 -28.53
CA ILE A 587 -15.56 -28.57 -29.15
C ILE A 587 -15.08 -29.63 -30.12
N VAL A 588 -15.56 -30.85 -29.94
CA VAL A 588 -15.26 -32.01 -30.77
C VAL A 588 -16.54 -32.45 -31.47
N GLU A 589 -16.57 -32.46 -32.80
CA GLU A 589 -17.75 -32.81 -33.60
C GLU A 589 -17.45 -33.96 -34.57
N TRP A 590 -18.36 -34.92 -34.68
CA TRP A 590 -18.28 -36.05 -35.62
C TRP A 590 -19.67 -36.50 -36.11
N PRO A 591 -19.79 -37.16 -37.27
CA PRO A 591 -21.09 -37.56 -37.81
C PRO A 591 -21.70 -38.74 -37.03
N ASP A 592 -23.02 -38.75 -36.88
CA ASP A 592 -23.81 -39.83 -36.26
C ASP A 592 -24.05 -40.97 -37.25
N ARG A 593 -22.96 -41.53 -37.80
CA ARG A 593 -22.94 -42.69 -38.71
C ARG A 593 -21.80 -43.63 -38.33
N ASP A 594 -21.95 -44.92 -38.66
CA ASP A 594 -20.93 -45.95 -38.43
C ASP A 594 -19.60 -45.57 -39.11
N PRO A 595 -18.45 -45.87 -38.48
CA PRO A 595 -17.14 -45.48 -39.00
C PRO A 595 -16.92 -46.12 -40.38
N HIS A 596 -16.79 -45.29 -41.41
CA HIS A 596 -16.29 -45.77 -42.70
C HIS A 596 -14.78 -45.97 -42.63
N PRO A 597 -14.24 -47.12 -43.08
CA PRO A 597 -12.81 -47.31 -43.19
C PRO A 597 -12.23 -46.29 -44.18
N VAL A 598 -11.35 -45.42 -43.69
CA VAL A 598 -10.57 -44.49 -44.53
C VAL A 598 -9.44 -45.30 -45.18
N PRO A 599 -9.17 -45.14 -46.49
CA PRO A 599 -8.15 -45.93 -47.17
C PRO A 599 -6.75 -45.57 -46.64
N GLU A 600 -5.96 -46.61 -46.37
CA GLU A 600 -4.55 -46.53 -46.02
C GLU A 600 -3.76 -45.85 -47.15
N SER A 601 -3.22 -44.66 -46.88
CA SER A 601 -2.23 -44.03 -47.76
C SER A 601 -0.81 -44.29 -47.23
N GLY A 602 -0.21 -45.36 -47.76
CA GLY A 602 1.12 -45.40 -48.38
C GLY A 602 2.31 -44.69 -47.74
N ASP A 603 3.27 -45.53 -47.37
CA ASP A 603 4.73 -45.41 -47.43
C ASP A 603 5.52 -44.48 -46.50
N ALA A 604 6.21 -45.19 -45.60
CA ALA A 604 7.46 -44.90 -44.91
C ALA A 604 8.41 -43.90 -45.59
N ALA A 605 8.44 -42.69 -45.05
CA ALA A 605 9.64 -41.85 -44.97
C ALA A 605 9.59 -41.09 -43.64
N ASP A 606 10.73 -40.96 -42.97
CA ASP A 606 10.88 -40.37 -41.63
C ASP A 606 10.03 -39.08 -41.45
N PRO A 607 8.91 -39.17 -40.70
CA PRO A 607 7.82 -38.19 -40.77
C PRO A 607 8.12 -36.87 -40.07
N ARG A 608 9.24 -36.75 -39.35
CA ARG A 608 9.54 -35.53 -38.57
C ARG A 608 10.06 -34.36 -39.41
N SER A 609 10.59 -34.61 -40.61
CA SER A 609 11.24 -33.56 -41.42
C SER A 609 10.36 -32.91 -42.49
N ARG A 610 9.32 -33.59 -43.00
CA ARG A 610 8.48 -33.09 -44.10
C ARG A 610 7.17 -32.42 -43.65
N LEU A 611 6.67 -32.70 -42.45
CA LEU A 611 5.36 -32.22 -41.99
C LEU A 611 5.35 -30.75 -41.51
N TYR A 612 6.50 -30.12 -41.26
CA TYR A 612 6.59 -28.77 -40.67
C TYR A 612 7.31 -27.71 -41.53
N GLY A 613 7.84 -28.07 -42.70
CA GLY A 613 8.65 -27.13 -43.51
C GLY A 613 9.83 -26.52 -42.75
N ILE A 614 10.46 -27.28 -41.83
CA ILE A 614 11.59 -26.82 -41.03
C ILE A 614 12.79 -26.60 -41.95
N GLY A 615 13.02 -25.33 -42.31
CA GLY A 615 14.11 -24.92 -43.18
C GLY A 615 15.43 -24.69 -42.42
N LEU A 616 15.39 -24.62 -41.09
CA LEU A 616 16.54 -24.44 -40.22
C LEU A 616 16.50 -25.43 -39.06
N ARG A 617 17.58 -26.17 -38.82
CA ARG A 617 17.69 -27.03 -37.63
C ARG A 617 17.79 -26.20 -36.37
N GLN A 618 18.67 -25.20 -36.38
CA GLN A 618 18.95 -24.36 -35.24
C GLN A 618 19.24 -22.92 -35.68
N ALA A 619 18.75 -21.95 -34.91
CA ALA A 619 19.05 -20.54 -35.04
C ALA A 619 19.48 -19.99 -33.66
N ARG A 620 20.75 -19.61 -33.52
CA ARG A 620 21.32 -19.06 -32.30
C ARG A 620 21.65 -17.60 -32.46
N HIS A 621 21.24 -16.80 -31.50
CA HIS A 621 21.40 -15.36 -31.53
C HIS A 621 22.03 -14.84 -30.25
N LEU A 622 22.96 -13.89 -30.37
CA LEU A 622 23.56 -13.17 -29.27
C LEU A 622 23.54 -11.67 -29.60
N THR A 623 22.79 -10.88 -28.82
CA THR A 623 22.84 -9.42 -28.89
C THR A 623 23.65 -8.89 -27.72
N VAL A 624 24.70 -8.13 -28.01
CA VAL A 624 25.55 -7.49 -27.00
C VAL A 624 25.38 -5.98 -27.09
N VAL A 625 25.00 -5.36 -25.97
CA VAL A 625 25.00 -3.91 -25.79
C VAL A 625 26.24 -3.54 -24.98
N ASN A 626 27.11 -2.72 -25.54
CA ASN A 626 28.35 -2.29 -24.90
C ASN A 626 28.13 -1.07 -24.00
N ALA A 627 29.13 -0.79 -23.14
CA ALA A 627 29.15 0.37 -22.25
C ALA A 627 29.02 1.70 -23.01
N ASP A 628 29.62 1.78 -24.20
CA ASP A 628 29.56 2.98 -25.06
C ASP A 628 28.23 3.12 -25.83
N GLY A 629 27.28 2.20 -25.64
CA GLY A 629 26.00 2.16 -26.35
C GLY A 629 26.06 1.48 -27.72
N ASP A 630 27.24 1.07 -28.18
CA ASP A 630 27.38 0.27 -29.40
C ASP A 630 26.71 -1.09 -29.24
N ARG A 631 26.00 -1.52 -30.29
CA ARG A 631 25.24 -2.76 -30.28
C ARG A 631 25.73 -3.70 -31.38
N THR A 632 26.22 -4.86 -30.99
CA THR A 632 26.66 -5.91 -31.90
C THR A 632 25.73 -7.11 -31.78
N HIS A 633 25.31 -7.66 -32.92
CA HIS A 633 24.49 -8.87 -32.96
C HIS A 633 25.24 -9.99 -33.69
N PHE A 634 25.21 -11.18 -33.12
CA PHE A 634 25.76 -12.40 -33.70
C PHE A 634 24.61 -13.37 -33.94
N ALA A 635 24.56 -13.94 -35.13
CA ALA A 635 23.57 -14.93 -35.51
C ALA A 635 24.27 -16.14 -36.12
N GLU A 636 23.92 -17.34 -35.68
CA GLU A 636 24.40 -18.61 -36.22
C GLU A 636 23.20 -19.45 -36.67
N PHE A 637 23.28 -20.00 -37.87
CA PHE A 637 22.22 -20.77 -38.50
C PHE A 637 22.75 -22.12 -38.96
N GLU A 638 22.10 -23.21 -38.53
CA GLU A 638 22.37 -24.55 -39.02
C GLU A 638 21.29 -24.96 -40.03
N LEU A 639 21.68 -25.02 -41.31
CA LEU A 639 20.81 -25.43 -42.41
C LEU A 639 20.88 -26.95 -42.63
N PRO A 640 19.77 -27.59 -43.04
CA PRO A 640 19.78 -28.98 -43.48
C PRO A 640 20.74 -29.20 -44.65
N ALA A 641 21.33 -30.41 -44.73
CA ALA A 641 22.35 -30.72 -45.73
C ALA A 641 21.87 -30.64 -47.19
N ALA A 642 20.55 -30.70 -47.42
CA ALA A 642 19.92 -30.59 -48.73
C ALA A 642 19.62 -29.13 -49.18
N HIS A 643 20.00 -28.12 -48.39
CA HIS A 643 19.74 -26.73 -48.74
C HIS A 643 20.80 -26.20 -49.72
N GLU A 644 20.37 -25.79 -50.92
CA GLU A 644 21.22 -25.27 -51.99
C GLU A 644 20.80 -23.85 -52.41
N GLY A 645 21.76 -23.05 -52.89
CA GLY A 645 21.48 -21.73 -53.48
C GLY A 645 21.77 -20.55 -52.57
N LEU A 646 20.76 -19.71 -52.33
CA LEU A 646 20.87 -18.45 -51.58
C LEU A 646 20.14 -18.57 -50.24
N PHE A 647 20.84 -18.23 -49.15
CA PHE A 647 20.22 -18.02 -47.85
C PHE A 647 19.79 -16.56 -47.71
N HIS A 648 18.52 -16.34 -47.38
CA HIS A 648 17.91 -15.02 -47.30
C HIS A 648 17.56 -14.68 -45.85
N LEU A 649 17.95 -13.49 -45.41
CA LEU A 649 17.56 -12.94 -44.12
C LEU A 649 17.25 -11.46 -44.24
N ARG A 650 16.20 -11.01 -43.56
CA ARG A 650 15.84 -9.59 -43.50
C ARG A 650 16.44 -8.99 -42.23
N LEU A 651 17.27 -7.98 -42.42
CA LEU A 651 17.95 -7.29 -41.34
C LEU A 651 17.00 -6.31 -40.63
N PRO A 652 17.14 -6.12 -39.30
CA PRO A 652 16.49 -5.02 -38.60
C PRO A 652 16.89 -3.67 -39.20
N GLU A 653 16.03 -2.66 -39.07
CA GLU A 653 16.27 -1.33 -39.61
C GLU A 653 17.59 -0.74 -39.09
N GLY A 654 18.42 -0.23 -40.02
CA GLY A 654 19.73 0.34 -39.71
C GLY A 654 20.83 -0.67 -39.35
N ALA A 655 20.55 -1.97 -39.32
CA ALA A 655 21.57 -3.00 -39.11
C ALA A 655 22.40 -3.24 -40.39
N ARG A 656 23.71 -3.44 -40.22
CA ARG A 656 24.65 -3.72 -41.32
C ARG A 656 25.53 -4.94 -41.02
N PRO A 657 25.83 -5.80 -42.00
CA PRO A 657 26.76 -6.91 -41.82
C PRO A 657 28.19 -6.38 -41.64
N ILE A 658 28.89 -6.92 -40.65
CA ILE A 658 30.32 -6.70 -40.41
C ILE A 658 31.11 -7.84 -41.06
N SER A 659 30.76 -9.08 -40.75
CA SER A 659 31.40 -10.28 -41.29
C SER A 659 30.39 -11.41 -41.43
N VAL A 660 30.64 -12.30 -42.40
CA VAL A 660 29.82 -13.49 -42.67
C VAL A 660 30.77 -14.66 -42.87
N LEU A 661 30.53 -15.75 -42.15
CA LEU A 661 31.25 -17.01 -42.28
C LEU A 661 30.30 -18.10 -42.74
N VAL A 662 30.75 -18.92 -43.69
CA VAL A 662 30.05 -20.13 -44.14
C VAL A 662 30.97 -21.31 -43.91
N ASP A 663 30.53 -22.24 -43.06
CA ASP A 663 31.33 -23.37 -42.56
C ASP A 663 32.71 -22.96 -41.99
N GLY A 664 32.73 -21.82 -41.29
CA GLY A 664 33.95 -21.25 -40.70
C GLY A 664 34.86 -20.50 -41.68
N SER A 665 34.54 -20.46 -42.97
CA SER A 665 35.27 -19.66 -43.96
C SER A 665 34.63 -18.28 -44.12
N GLU A 666 35.40 -17.21 -43.90
CA GLU A 666 34.91 -15.84 -44.08
C GLU A 666 34.70 -15.53 -45.56
N ILE A 667 33.54 -14.97 -45.89
CA ILE A 667 33.19 -14.49 -47.22
C ILE A 667 33.03 -12.97 -47.22
N ALA A 668 33.10 -12.35 -48.39
CA ALA A 668 32.84 -10.92 -48.53
C ALA A 668 31.43 -10.59 -48.02
N ALA A 669 31.30 -9.51 -47.24
CA ALA A 669 30.04 -9.08 -46.68
C ALA A 669 29.01 -8.86 -47.82
N PRO A 670 27.88 -9.57 -47.83
CA PRO A 670 26.90 -9.47 -48.90
C PRO A 670 26.23 -8.09 -48.91
N PRO A 671 25.88 -7.56 -50.09
CA PRO A 671 25.11 -6.33 -50.19
C PRO A 671 23.73 -6.51 -49.54
N VAL A 672 23.25 -5.44 -48.90
CA VAL A 672 21.90 -5.37 -48.32
C VAL A 672 21.02 -4.56 -49.26
N GLU A 673 20.03 -5.20 -49.88
CA GLU A 673 19.07 -4.58 -50.80
C GLU A 673 17.67 -4.65 -50.20
N ASP A 674 16.97 -3.52 -50.07
CA ASP A 674 15.63 -3.43 -49.47
C ASP A 674 15.52 -4.10 -48.07
N GLY A 675 16.60 -4.05 -47.29
CA GLY A 675 16.70 -4.69 -45.97
C GLY A 675 16.97 -6.20 -46.00
N TRP A 676 17.09 -6.81 -47.19
CA TRP A 676 17.43 -8.21 -47.35
C TRP A 676 18.93 -8.40 -47.56
N CYS A 677 19.51 -9.29 -46.76
CA CYS A 677 20.86 -9.81 -46.90
C CYS A 677 20.80 -11.19 -47.53
N ARG A 678 21.54 -11.39 -48.63
CA ARG A 678 21.55 -12.63 -49.42
C ARG A 678 22.94 -13.27 -49.34
N VAL A 679 23.04 -14.42 -48.70
CA VAL A 679 24.28 -15.18 -48.54
C VAL A 679 24.31 -16.31 -49.56
N ARG A 680 25.33 -16.37 -50.42
CA ARG A 680 25.51 -17.45 -51.38
C ARG A 680 26.17 -18.65 -50.70
N LEU A 681 25.51 -19.80 -50.77
CA LEU A 681 26.05 -21.04 -50.25
C LEU A 681 27.02 -21.66 -51.26
N PRO A 682 28.13 -22.29 -50.80
CA PRO A 682 29.05 -23.01 -51.67
C PRO A 682 28.34 -24.22 -52.29
N THR A 683 28.55 -24.45 -53.58
CA THR A 683 28.08 -25.67 -54.26
C THR A 683 28.84 -26.87 -53.69
N ARG A 684 28.13 -27.94 -53.29
CA ARG A 684 28.73 -29.12 -52.66
C ARG A 684 28.47 -30.38 -53.48
N ASP A 685 29.49 -31.22 -53.63
CA ASP A 685 29.38 -32.49 -54.37
C ASP A 685 28.69 -33.60 -53.55
N HIS A 686 28.65 -33.48 -52.22
CA HIS A 686 28.03 -34.46 -51.30
C HIS A 686 27.23 -33.78 -50.15
N PRO A 687 25.89 -33.81 -50.17
CA PRO A 687 25.03 -33.15 -49.16
C PRO A 687 24.89 -33.97 -47.87
N SER A 688 25.99 -34.45 -47.28
CA SER A 688 25.94 -35.30 -46.08
C SER A 688 26.09 -34.55 -44.75
N ARG A 689 26.55 -33.29 -44.77
CA ARG A 689 26.75 -32.47 -43.57
C ARG A 689 25.88 -31.21 -43.58
N PRO A 690 25.34 -30.79 -42.42
CA PRO A 690 24.67 -29.49 -42.31
C PRO A 690 25.60 -28.35 -42.70
N VAL A 691 25.03 -27.23 -43.14
CA VAL A 691 25.78 -25.99 -43.42
C VAL A 691 25.63 -25.08 -42.21
N SER A 692 26.74 -24.56 -41.67
CA SER A 692 26.69 -23.51 -40.65
C SER A 692 26.95 -22.14 -41.28
N ILE A 693 26.08 -21.18 -41.02
CA ILE A 693 26.28 -19.77 -41.38
C ILE A 693 26.40 -18.96 -40.10
N SER A 694 27.48 -18.20 -39.94
CA SER A 694 27.65 -17.25 -38.83
C SER A 694 27.72 -15.83 -39.36
N ILE A 695 26.93 -14.92 -38.80
CA ILE A 695 26.81 -13.54 -39.25
C ILE A 695 27.00 -12.62 -38.06
N ARG A 696 27.91 -11.64 -38.22
CA ARG A 696 28.10 -10.55 -37.28
C ARG A 696 27.51 -9.28 -37.87
N LEU A 697 26.64 -8.62 -37.11
CA LEU A 697 25.95 -7.39 -37.50
C LEU A 697 26.29 -6.26 -36.55
N ALA A 698 26.51 -5.05 -37.10
CA ALA A 698 26.42 -3.82 -36.33
C ALA A 698 24.97 -3.34 -36.36
N GLN A 699 24.39 -3.09 -35.19
CA GLN A 699 23.07 -2.48 -35.08
C GLN A 699 23.22 -0.99 -34.71
N PRO A 700 22.19 -0.15 -34.95
CA PRO A 700 22.22 1.24 -34.51
C PRO A 700 22.55 1.34 -33.01
N PRO A 701 23.46 2.24 -32.61
CA PRO A 701 23.86 2.40 -31.23
C PRO A 701 22.70 3.00 -30.41
N GLU A 702 22.57 2.55 -29.17
CA GLU A 702 21.57 3.06 -28.23
C GLU A 702 22.29 3.57 -26.98
N ARG A 703 22.13 4.86 -26.68
CA ARG A 703 22.71 5.44 -25.46
C ARG A 703 21.85 5.06 -24.26
N LEU A 704 22.35 4.14 -23.45
CA LEU A 704 21.68 3.69 -22.24
C LEU A 704 21.61 4.82 -21.21
N GLY A 705 20.42 5.06 -20.65
CA GLY A 705 20.21 5.89 -19.46
C GLY A 705 20.45 5.12 -18.15
N PHE A 706 19.98 5.66 -17.01
CA PHE A 706 19.99 4.91 -15.75
C PHE A 706 18.83 3.91 -15.67
N ILE A 707 17.66 4.28 -16.20
CA ILE A 707 16.50 3.40 -16.33
C ILE A 707 15.95 3.58 -17.74
N GLY A 708 15.57 2.48 -18.38
CA GLY A 708 15.06 2.51 -19.75
C GLY A 708 14.37 1.25 -20.20
N SER A 709 13.87 1.30 -21.42
CA SER A 709 13.40 0.14 -22.18
C SER A 709 14.11 0.12 -23.52
N LEU A 710 14.51 -1.06 -23.96
CA LEU A 710 15.15 -1.29 -25.24
C LEU A 710 14.32 -2.27 -26.06
N ASP A 711 13.94 -1.86 -27.26
CA ASP A 711 13.28 -2.71 -28.23
C ASP A 711 14.33 -3.37 -29.14
N LEU A 712 14.39 -4.69 -29.05
CA LEU A 712 15.33 -5.52 -29.80
C LEU A 712 14.56 -6.35 -30.82
N ALA A 713 15.17 -6.54 -31.99
CA ALA A 713 14.64 -7.40 -33.04
C ALA A 713 15.74 -8.31 -33.58
N LEU A 714 15.38 -9.57 -33.83
CA LEU A 714 16.23 -10.50 -34.56
C LEU A 714 16.12 -10.27 -36.07
N PRO A 715 17.12 -10.69 -36.86
CA PRO A 715 16.95 -10.86 -38.29
C PRO A 715 15.77 -11.79 -38.58
N GLU A 716 14.88 -11.38 -39.47
CA GLU A 716 13.72 -12.18 -39.88
C GLU A 716 14.15 -13.18 -40.95
N ILE A 717 13.75 -14.43 -40.76
CA ILE A 717 14.12 -15.53 -41.66
C ILE A 717 12.82 -16.12 -42.22
N PRO A 718 12.71 -16.35 -43.53
CA PRO A 718 11.51 -16.89 -44.16
C PRO A 718 11.34 -18.40 -43.94
N LEU A 719 12.08 -19.00 -43.01
CA LEU A 719 12.12 -20.44 -42.74
C LEU A 719 11.74 -20.71 -41.28
N THR A 720 10.99 -21.79 -41.05
CA THR A 720 10.73 -22.29 -39.70
C THR A 720 12.03 -22.84 -39.09
N ALA A 721 12.36 -22.39 -37.87
CA ALA A 721 13.51 -22.90 -37.11
C ALA A 721 13.09 -23.98 -36.12
N GLY A 722 13.77 -25.14 -36.16
CA GLY A 722 13.53 -26.25 -35.24
C GLY A 722 13.79 -25.85 -33.78
N MET A 723 14.86 -25.09 -33.56
CA MET A 723 15.17 -24.46 -32.28
C MET A 723 15.66 -23.04 -32.52
N LEU A 724 15.07 -22.06 -31.83
CA LEU A 724 15.55 -20.68 -31.80
C LEU A 724 16.02 -20.35 -30.39
N GLU A 725 17.27 -19.92 -30.25
CA GLU A 725 17.86 -19.44 -29.01
C GLU A 725 18.31 -18.00 -29.17
N TRP A 726 18.01 -17.16 -28.17
CA TRP A 726 18.46 -15.78 -28.15
C TRP A 726 18.98 -15.38 -26.78
N VAL A 727 20.24 -14.97 -26.74
CA VAL A 727 20.89 -14.39 -25.57
C VAL A 727 21.04 -12.89 -25.76
N VAL A 728 20.66 -12.11 -24.76
CA VAL A 728 20.85 -10.66 -24.73
C VAL A 728 21.73 -10.32 -23.55
N ALA A 729 22.88 -9.70 -23.81
CA ALA A 729 23.85 -9.29 -22.80
C ALA A 729 23.97 -7.77 -22.74
N PHE A 730 23.97 -7.23 -21.52
CA PHE A 730 24.15 -5.80 -21.24
C PHE A 730 25.45 -5.54 -20.49
N PRO A 731 25.93 -4.29 -20.43
CA PRO A 731 27.11 -3.96 -19.66
C PRO A 731 26.98 -4.36 -18.18
N LYS A 732 28.11 -4.62 -17.53
CA LYS A 732 28.13 -4.89 -16.09
C LYS A 732 27.48 -3.74 -15.31
N GLY A 733 26.78 -4.08 -14.23
CA GLY A 733 26.07 -3.09 -13.41
C GLY A 733 24.65 -2.78 -13.87
N PHE A 734 24.09 -3.48 -14.85
CA PHE A 734 22.66 -3.38 -15.20
C PHE A 734 21.86 -4.59 -14.73
N GLU A 735 20.64 -4.33 -14.25
CA GLU A 735 19.57 -5.30 -14.04
C GLU A 735 18.64 -5.30 -15.23
N LEU A 736 18.26 -6.48 -15.70
CA LEU A 736 17.45 -6.65 -16.90
C LEU A 736 16.17 -7.40 -16.57
N HIS A 737 15.06 -6.90 -17.10
CA HIS A 737 13.74 -7.45 -16.88
C HIS A 737 13.02 -7.55 -18.23
N PRO A 738 12.66 -8.75 -18.71
CA PRO A 738 11.88 -8.89 -19.93
C PRO A 738 10.47 -8.30 -19.70
N VAL A 739 10.01 -7.44 -20.60
CA VAL A 739 8.66 -6.84 -20.55
C VAL A 739 7.70 -7.64 -21.44
N SER A 740 8.11 -7.88 -22.68
CA SER A 740 7.33 -8.63 -23.65
C SER A 740 8.24 -9.24 -24.70
N GLY A 741 7.91 -10.43 -25.17
CA GLY A 741 8.61 -11.08 -26.27
C GLY A 741 7.86 -12.30 -26.76
N ASN A 742 8.16 -12.72 -27.99
CA ASN A 742 7.54 -13.90 -28.63
C ASN A 742 8.26 -15.21 -28.28
N LEU A 743 9.15 -15.17 -27.29
CA LEU A 743 10.03 -16.25 -26.86
C LEU A 743 9.91 -16.49 -25.36
N GLU A 744 10.15 -17.72 -24.93
CA GLU A 744 10.08 -18.13 -23.53
C GLU A 744 11.41 -17.81 -22.84
N SER A 745 11.34 -17.15 -21.67
CA SER A 745 12.52 -16.88 -20.85
C SER A 745 13.04 -18.17 -20.22
N GLN A 746 14.35 -18.38 -20.30
CA GLN A 746 15.03 -19.57 -19.80
C GLN A 746 15.87 -19.22 -18.56
N SER A 747 15.76 -20.05 -17.51
CA SER A 747 16.55 -19.90 -16.28
C SER A 747 17.93 -20.59 -16.36
N ALA A 748 18.12 -21.50 -17.32
CA ALA A 748 19.35 -22.25 -17.48
C ALA A 748 20.50 -21.36 -18.02
N PRO A 749 21.75 -21.59 -17.58
CA PRO A 749 22.91 -20.82 -18.06
C PRO A 749 23.03 -20.93 -19.58
N SER A 750 23.39 -19.81 -20.23
CA SER A 750 23.61 -19.74 -21.68
C SER A 750 24.86 -20.53 -22.07
N ASP A 751 24.75 -21.35 -23.12
CA ASP A 751 25.93 -21.94 -23.76
C ASP A 751 26.58 -20.91 -24.69
N LEU A 752 27.41 -20.04 -24.09
CA LEU A 752 28.12 -19.00 -24.81
C LEU A 752 29.31 -19.55 -25.62
N GLY A 753 29.71 -20.81 -25.41
CA GLY A 753 30.81 -21.45 -26.12
C GLY A 753 30.58 -21.53 -27.64
N ALA A 754 29.31 -21.60 -28.05
CA ALA A 754 28.90 -21.56 -29.46
C ALA A 754 29.32 -20.26 -30.19
N PHE A 755 29.51 -19.15 -29.46
CA PHE A 755 29.90 -17.85 -30.04
C PHE A 755 31.41 -17.57 -29.94
N GLY A 756 32.23 -18.60 -29.68
CA GLY A 756 33.69 -18.51 -29.66
C GLY A 756 34.23 -17.53 -28.61
N ASP A 757 35.28 -16.78 -28.96
CA ASP A 757 35.95 -15.85 -28.03
C ASP A 757 35.06 -14.68 -27.61
N PHE A 758 34.10 -14.27 -28.44
CA PHE A 758 33.12 -13.24 -28.08
C PHE A 758 32.17 -13.71 -26.98
N GLY A 759 31.72 -14.97 -27.02
CA GLY A 759 30.92 -15.55 -25.95
C GLY A 759 31.64 -15.52 -24.61
N ARG A 760 32.95 -15.83 -24.59
CA ARG A 760 33.79 -15.78 -23.38
C ARG A 760 33.95 -14.38 -22.82
N ALA A 761 34.11 -13.37 -23.67
CA ALA A 761 34.23 -11.98 -23.23
C ALA A 761 32.97 -11.46 -22.53
N VAL A 762 31.81 -12.01 -22.91
CA VAL A 762 30.49 -11.57 -22.45
C VAL A 762 29.96 -12.44 -21.30
N GLU A 763 30.60 -13.57 -20.98
CA GLU A 763 30.19 -14.50 -19.90
C GLU A 763 30.02 -13.83 -18.53
N ALA A 764 30.81 -12.80 -18.24
CA ALA A 764 30.73 -12.04 -17.00
C ALA A 764 29.65 -10.92 -16.99
N HIS A 765 28.89 -10.78 -18.06
CA HIS A 765 27.86 -9.72 -18.21
C HIS A 765 26.49 -10.22 -17.77
N PRO A 766 25.60 -9.33 -17.26
CA PRO A 766 24.20 -9.67 -17.05
C PRO A 766 23.55 -10.08 -18.38
N GLN A 767 22.91 -11.26 -18.38
CA GLN A 767 22.33 -11.87 -19.56
C GLN A 767 20.88 -12.29 -19.34
N LEU A 768 20.06 -12.16 -20.38
CA LEU A 768 18.75 -12.79 -20.50
C LEU A 768 18.80 -13.83 -21.61
N ARG A 769 18.28 -15.03 -21.34
CA ARG A 769 18.18 -16.11 -22.32
C ARG A 769 16.72 -16.36 -22.66
N PHE A 770 16.47 -16.51 -23.95
CA PHE A 770 15.18 -16.87 -24.49
C PHE A 770 15.33 -18.04 -25.44
N ALA A 771 14.35 -18.93 -25.46
CA ALA A 771 14.32 -20.03 -26.41
C ALA A 771 12.90 -20.33 -26.88
N ARG A 772 12.79 -20.96 -28.04
CA ARG A 772 11.54 -21.50 -28.57
C ARG A 772 11.83 -22.67 -29.49
N THR A 773 11.16 -23.79 -29.21
CA THR A 773 11.13 -24.95 -30.11
C THR A 773 10.08 -24.71 -31.19
N LEU A 774 10.40 -25.04 -32.45
CA LEU A 774 9.54 -24.81 -33.62
C LEU A 774 9.11 -23.34 -33.75
N ALA A 775 10.07 -22.44 -33.94
CA ALA A 775 9.80 -21.02 -34.17
C ALA A 775 9.33 -20.80 -35.63
N PRO A 776 8.09 -20.35 -35.87
CA PRO A 776 7.60 -20.08 -37.22
C PRO A 776 8.30 -18.87 -37.85
N PRO A 777 8.27 -18.72 -39.18
CA PRO A 777 8.80 -17.55 -39.86
C PRO A 777 8.06 -16.28 -39.41
N GLY A 778 8.80 -15.20 -39.26
CA GLY A 778 8.26 -13.88 -38.91
C GLY A 778 9.16 -13.07 -37.98
N PRO A 779 8.72 -11.85 -37.61
CA PRO A 779 9.50 -10.96 -36.77
C PRO A 779 9.54 -11.46 -35.32
N VAL A 780 10.75 -11.67 -34.81
CA VAL A 780 10.99 -11.94 -33.39
C VAL A 780 11.51 -10.67 -32.73
N ARG A 781 10.70 -10.14 -31.80
CA ARG A 781 11.00 -8.92 -31.05
C ARG A 781 11.01 -9.21 -29.56
N LEU A 782 11.80 -8.43 -28.84
CA LEU A 782 11.92 -8.45 -27.40
C LEU A 782 12.02 -7.02 -26.89
N GLN A 783 11.17 -6.68 -25.94
CA GLN A 783 11.29 -5.45 -25.17
C GLN A 783 11.92 -5.77 -23.82
N VAL A 784 13.08 -5.19 -23.56
CA VAL A 784 13.83 -5.36 -22.30
C VAL A 784 13.80 -4.07 -21.52
N ARG A 785 13.34 -4.11 -20.27
CA ARG A 785 13.54 -3.01 -19.32
C ARG A 785 14.87 -3.19 -18.62
N TYR A 786 15.63 -2.11 -18.49
CA TYR A 786 16.92 -2.12 -17.82
C TYR A 786 17.00 -1.06 -16.71
N ARG A 787 17.80 -1.36 -15.69
CA ARG A 787 18.09 -0.46 -14.57
C ARG A 787 19.57 -0.56 -14.18
N GLN A 788 20.26 0.56 -14.09
CA GLN A 788 21.63 0.60 -13.63
C GLN A 788 21.68 0.48 -12.10
N ARG A 789 22.49 -0.45 -11.59
CA ARG A 789 22.89 -0.54 -10.19
C ARG A 789 23.92 0.55 -9.92
N LEU A 790 23.55 1.51 -9.09
CA LEU A 790 24.47 2.49 -8.56
C LEU A 790 24.85 2.08 -7.14
N PRO A 791 26.07 2.37 -6.68
CA PRO A 791 26.41 2.26 -5.27
C PRO A 791 25.45 3.15 -4.45
N ASP A 792 24.97 2.62 -3.33
CA ASP A 792 24.01 3.27 -2.42
C ASP A 792 24.63 4.34 -1.52
#